data_AF-A0A1I8HEF8-F1
#
_entry.id   AF-A0A1I8HEF8-F1
#
_cell.length_a   1.000
_cell.length_b   1.000
_cell.length_c   1.000
_cell.angle_alpha   90.00
_cell.angle_beta   90.00
_cell.angle_gamma   90.00
#
_symmetry.space_group_name_H-M   'P 1'
#
loop_
_entity.id
_entity.type
_entity.pdbx_description
1 polymer ?
#
loop_
_entity_poly.entity_id
_entity_poly.type
_entity_poly.pdbx_seq_one_letter_code
_entity_poly.pdbx_strand_id
1 'polypeptide(L)'
;MSASVGEFLQQIRQLLNKDADFGQQCSTSEDLCRLLADGEDLCCLLSVLSNGRISPEGDGTVSFYSMNSEMFGRRNVKFFLSKCVHEFQMKREDLFEAEDLLLLRRPDRVLTGLRRLLSLQGLPNPANERMPSVASLDYQPLSCASRRQSDFIYSEPETPAAAASTPAAQLENIVSEICHLQAQLVDRLSLLLKFHGELRGPLSEWSSDLLDSTFKHTEHLLQVHEYFKQQLDSLAESKSAANFCTNLGSMFLQVKPRLSAVYSKYYPDYPLAKAKMEEAFQQQPQLRRQLELLERHFNAESFSILYDSPSKQMFNYQILFERLHRTAEKELATISEQAANSVELAVVECRRLLSHLNERKRYSEQEAATRQILQSIEGLPEHLTKLENVGLHRGDGQFRATLGKEQRALVQKECFCLLTDRQLIVATPAASSNGSSQQPWAFLFDVSLYENDLQLECRAGEPGGLQLKQSGKGLVRFSRPGAKKLSAGVGASLWTQLLEVRAANLPDGWNSGGHRFRRVTFEEGSECSRCRETFAGLYFQGYHCDHCNQQLDRTCLTAFLRHRPVSYPLGGPADSVASRCQQLVHDHLDRWSAERLLRRSQPGAFLIRQSGEKLVLSIRWQRAEAYHVIIQQRVSGSTGSQQYSVDPKNGIWHQSLERLVTHHRTNTLTIENVTGICLLELLLPSIYENFN
;
A
#
# COMPACT_ATOMS: atom_id res chain seq x y z
N MET A 1 35.40 -10.73 -5.32
CA MET A 1 34.66 -9.53 -5.75
C MET A 1 34.69 -9.48 -7.26
N SER A 2 33.54 -9.52 -7.95
CA SER A 2 33.53 -9.29 -9.40
C SER A 2 33.72 -7.78 -9.61
N ALA A 3 34.94 -7.35 -9.95
CA ALA A 3 35.29 -5.93 -10.08
C ALA A 3 34.31 -5.17 -11.01
N SER A 4 33.68 -5.87 -11.95
CA SER A 4 32.79 -5.30 -12.95
C SER A 4 31.42 -4.81 -12.44
N VAL A 5 30.81 -5.46 -11.46
CA VAL A 5 29.45 -5.06 -10.99
C VAL A 5 29.53 -3.86 -10.06
N GLY A 6 30.53 -3.84 -9.17
CA GLY A 6 30.74 -2.74 -8.22
C GLY A 6 31.04 -1.40 -8.91
N GLU A 7 31.93 -1.41 -9.90
CA GLU A 7 32.25 -0.22 -10.71
C GLU A 7 31.01 0.34 -11.43
N PHE A 8 30.20 -0.56 -12.00
CA PHE A 8 28.98 -0.17 -12.70
C PHE A 8 27.93 0.42 -11.75
N LEU A 9 27.73 -0.18 -10.57
CA LEU A 9 26.84 0.36 -9.54
C LEU A 9 27.28 1.74 -9.07
N GLN A 10 28.58 1.97 -8.90
CA GLN A 10 29.11 3.28 -8.51
C GLN A 10 28.81 4.35 -9.58
N GLN A 11 28.98 4.01 -10.86
CA GLN A 11 28.62 4.90 -11.98
C GLN A 11 27.13 5.22 -12.01
N ILE A 12 26.26 4.21 -11.86
CA ILE A 12 24.81 4.44 -11.78
C ILE A 12 24.44 5.30 -10.58
N ARG A 13 25.02 5.05 -9.39
CA ARG A 13 24.78 5.86 -8.19
C ARG A 13 25.12 7.32 -8.43
N GLN A 14 26.23 7.61 -9.09
CA GLN A 14 26.62 8.98 -9.42
C GLN A 14 25.65 9.62 -10.42
N LEU A 15 25.33 8.94 -11.52
CA LEU A 15 24.43 9.46 -12.56
C LEU A 15 23.01 9.68 -12.07
N LEU A 16 22.50 8.76 -11.25
CA LEU A 16 21.17 8.85 -10.66
C LEU A 16 21.18 9.52 -9.28
N ASN A 17 22.33 10.05 -8.84
CA ASN A 17 22.61 10.66 -7.54
C ASN A 17 22.01 9.87 -6.34
N LYS A 18 22.06 8.53 -6.37
CA LYS A 18 21.47 7.63 -5.36
C LYS A 18 22.35 7.52 -4.11
N ASP A 19 21.73 7.25 -2.97
CA ASP A 19 22.42 7.07 -1.68
C ASP A 19 23.43 5.91 -1.71
N ALA A 20 24.38 5.94 -0.77
CA ALA A 20 25.40 4.89 -0.63
C ALA A 20 24.81 3.48 -0.40
N ASP A 21 23.59 3.43 0.15
CA ASP A 21 22.85 2.19 0.43
C ASP A 21 22.26 1.54 -0.84
N PHE A 22 22.13 2.28 -1.95
CA PHE A 22 21.52 1.78 -3.18
C PHE A 22 22.33 0.64 -3.79
N GLY A 23 21.85 -0.61 -3.72
CA GLY A 23 22.58 -1.78 -4.20
C GLY A 23 23.78 -2.15 -3.31
N GLN A 24 23.79 -1.78 -2.03
CA GLN A 24 24.85 -2.12 -1.07
C GLN A 24 25.06 -3.64 -0.94
N GLN A 25 24.00 -4.44 -1.15
CA GLN A 25 24.04 -5.91 -1.13
C GLN A 25 24.25 -6.54 -2.52
N CYS A 26 24.44 -5.73 -3.57
CA CYS A 26 24.54 -6.21 -4.93
C CYS A 26 25.97 -6.60 -5.29
N SER A 27 26.22 -7.91 -5.43
CA SER A 27 27.58 -8.44 -5.66
C SER A 27 27.72 -9.22 -6.98
N THR A 28 26.59 -9.65 -7.55
CA THR A 28 26.52 -10.43 -8.78
C THR A 28 25.67 -9.72 -9.85
N SER A 29 25.82 -10.14 -11.11
CA SER A 29 24.96 -9.67 -12.21
C SER A 29 23.49 -10.04 -12.01
N GLU A 30 23.20 -11.13 -11.29
CA GLU A 30 21.85 -11.51 -10.89
C GLU A 30 21.26 -10.53 -9.86
N ASP A 31 22.03 -10.12 -8.85
CA ASP A 31 21.59 -9.12 -7.87
C ASP A 31 21.27 -7.78 -8.54
N LEU A 32 22.09 -7.40 -9.53
CA LEU A 32 21.89 -6.17 -10.30
C LEU A 32 20.60 -6.23 -11.11
N CYS A 33 20.31 -7.36 -11.74
CA CYS A 33 19.05 -7.54 -12.47
C CYS A 33 17.83 -7.49 -11.54
N ARG A 34 17.94 -8.01 -10.30
CA ARG A 34 16.88 -7.88 -9.28
C ARG A 34 16.69 -6.44 -8.85
N LEU A 35 17.77 -5.67 -8.70
CA LEU A 35 17.73 -4.24 -8.36
C LEU A 35 17.06 -3.42 -9.45
N LEU A 36 17.30 -3.74 -10.72
CA LEU A 36 16.79 -2.99 -11.89
C LEU A 36 15.50 -3.60 -12.48
N ALA A 37 14.86 -4.55 -11.78
CA ALA A 37 13.77 -5.36 -12.30
C ALA A 37 12.49 -4.57 -12.63
N ASP A 38 12.24 -3.46 -11.94
CA ASP A 38 11.11 -2.57 -12.21
C ASP A 38 11.31 -1.69 -13.47
N GLY A 39 12.53 -1.63 -14.00
CA GLY A 39 12.90 -0.82 -15.16
C GLY A 39 12.80 0.69 -14.93
N GLU A 40 12.50 1.15 -13.71
CA GLU A 40 12.32 2.57 -13.40
C GLU A 40 13.65 3.31 -13.45
N ASP A 41 14.65 2.77 -12.75
CA ASP A 41 16.00 3.32 -12.74
C ASP A 41 16.65 3.31 -14.13
N LEU A 42 16.30 2.34 -14.99
CA LEU A 42 16.72 2.31 -16.39
C LEU A 42 16.10 3.45 -17.20
N CYS A 43 14.81 3.73 -17.00
CA CYS A 43 14.14 4.84 -17.68
C CYS A 43 14.64 6.20 -17.17
N CYS A 44 14.89 6.34 -15.86
CA CYS A 44 15.52 7.52 -15.29
C CYS A 44 16.93 7.75 -15.87
N LEU A 45 17.71 6.67 -16.06
CA LEU A 45 19.02 6.74 -16.68
C LEU A 45 18.95 7.31 -18.10
N LEU A 46 17.94 6.94 -18.90
CA LEU A 46 17.75 7.53 -20.24
C LEU A 46 17.48 9.03 -20.20
N SER A 47 16.70 9.50 -19.23
CA SER A 47 16.44 10.93 -19.06
C SER A 47 17.74 11.68 -18.76
N VAL A 48 18.54 11.18 -17.82
CA VAL A 48 19.84 11.76 -17.47
C VAL A 48 20.80 11.75 -18.68
N LEU A 49 20.94 10.61 -19.36
CA LEU A 49 21.84 10.47 -20.51
C LEU A 49 21.39 11.26 -21.74
N SER A 50 20.11 11.64 -21.82
CA SER A 50 19.56 12.44 -22.92
C SER A 50 19.44 13.92 -22.57
N ASN A 51 19.94 14.37 -21.42
CA ASN A 51 19.76 15.72 -20.88
C ASN A 51 18.28 16.16 -20.87
N GLY A 52 17.39 15.27 -20.44
CA GLY A 52 15.97 15.53 -20.30
C GLY A 52 15.15 15.50 -21.60
N ARG A 53 15.73 15.10 -22.75
CA ARG A 53 14.96 14.95 -24.01
C ARG A 53 13.98 13.79 -23.95
N ILE A 54 14.34 12.71 -23.27
CA ILE A 54 13.45 11.58 -23.04
C ILE A 54 12.75 11.81 -21.71
N SER A 55 11.46 12.19 -21.75
CA SER A 55 10.62 12.26 -20.56
C SER A 55 9.84 10.95 -20.43
N PRO A 56 10.18 10.07 -19.48
CA PRO A 56 9.48 8.81 -19.32
C PRO A 56 8.07 8.99 -18.71
N GLU A 57 7.77 10.15 -18.13
CA GLU A 57 6.41 10.55 -17.70
C GLU A 57 5.57 11.10 -18.85
N GLY A 58 6.17 11.92 -19.73
CA GLY A 58 5.46 12.57 -20.83
C GLY A 58 4.93 11.61 -21.89
N ASP A 59 5.61 10.47 -22.12
CA ASP A 59 5.17 9.45 -23.08
C ASP A 59 4.03 8.54 -22.52
N GLY A 60 3.65 8.66 -21.24
CA GLY A 60 2.60 7.85 -20.61
C GLY A 60 2.88 6.33 -20.59
N THR A 61 4.09 5.93 -21.00
CA THR A 61 4.49 4.54 -21.21
C THR A 61 5.17 3.90 -20.01
N VAL A 62 5.80 4.70 -19.14
CA VAL A 62 6.57 4.21 -18.00
C VAL A 62 5.75 4.34 -16.72
N SER A 63 5.62 3.25 -15.98
CA SER A 63 4.99 3.22 -14.66
C SER A 63 6.07 3.29 -13.58
N PHE A 64 5.92 4.20 -12.62
CA PHE A 64 6.91 4.47 -11.57
C PHE A 64 6.47 4.10 -10.15
N TYR A 65 5.35 3.39 -10.06
CA TYR A 65 4.74 3.02 -8.79
C TYR A 65 4.37 1.54 -8.75
N SER A 66 4.89 0.77 -9.69
CA SER A 66 4.56 -0.62 -9.90
C SER A 66 5.51 -1.54 -9.14
N MET A 67 5.56 -1.37 -7.82
CA MET A 67 6.33 -2.25 -6.96
C MET A 67 5.87 -3.70 -7.16
N ASN A 68 6.82 -4.60 -7.36
CA ASN A 68 6.60 -6.04 -7.54
C ASN A 68 5.74 -6.40 -8.77
N SER A 69 5.65 -5.53 -9.78
CA SER A 69 4.95 -5.83 -11.03
C SER A 69 5.91 -6.24 -12.15
N GLU A 70 5.83 -7.50 -12.56
CA GLU A 70 6.57 -7.97 -13.74
C GLU A 70 5.98 -7.40 -15.04
N MET A 71 4.67 -7.12 -15.10
CA MET A 71 4.02 -6.52 -16.26
C MET A 71 4.57 -5.10 -16.53
N PHE A 72 4.55 -4.24 -15.50
CA PHE A 72 5.06 -2.88 -15.65
C PHE A 72 6.58 -2.86 -15.81
N GLY A 73 7.32 -3.72 -15.10
CA GLY A 73 8.75 -3.91 -15.33
C GLY A 73 9.05 -4.28 -16.79
N ARG A 74 8.27 -5.19 -17.39
CA ARG A 74 8.40 -5.55 -18.81
C ARG A 74 8.09 -4.37 -19.74
N ARG A 75 7.07 -3.57 -19.43
CA ARG A 75 6.73 -2.37 -20.22
C ARG A 75 7.85 -1.34 -20.16
N ASN A 76 8.35 -1.04 -18.97
CA ASN A 76 9.44 -0.09 -18.72
C ASN A 76 10.73 -0.53 -19.42
N VAL A 77 11.11 -1.80 -19.29
CA VAL A 77 12.32 -2.34 -19.94
C VAL A 77 12.17 -2.33 -21.47
N LYS A 78 10.99 -2.66 -22.02
CA LYS A 78 10.76 -2.55 -23.48
C LYS A 78 10.84 -1.11 -23.97
N PHE A 79 10.29 -0.16 -23.23
CA PHE A 79 10.45 1.26 -23.53
C PHE A 79 11.92 1.67 -23.53
N PHE A 80 12.67 1.27 -22.49
CA PHE A 80 14.10 1.51 -22.38
C PHE A 80 14.86 0.99 -23.61
N LEU A 81 14.67 -0.27 -23.95
CA LEU A 81 15.34 -0.91 -25.10
C LEU A 81 14.98 -0.21 -26.42
N SER A 82 13.72 0.20 -26.60
CA SER A 82 13.28 0.94 -27.77
C SER A 82 14.01 2.27 -27.90
N LYS A 83 14.07 3.08 -26.83
CA LYS A 83 14.78 4.37 -26.85
C LYS A 83 16.29 4.20 -27.02
N CYS A 84 16.90 3.14 -26.49
CA CYS A 84 18.30 2.81 -26.77
C CYS A 84 18.58 2.60 -28.27
N VAL A 85 17.65 2.00 -29.02
CA VAL A 85 17.78 1.83 -30.48
C VAL A 85 17.56 3.16 -31.20
N HIS A 86 16.49 3.88 -30.86
CA HIS A 86 16.06 5.05 -31.63
C HIS A 86 16.85 6.33 -31.33
N GLU A 87 17.19 6.60 -30.06
CA GLU A 87 17.85 7.83 -29.63
C GLU A 87 19.37 7.65 -29.49
N PHE A 88 19.81 6.48 -29.02
CA PHE A 88 21.23 6.18 -28.78
C PHE A 88 21.86 5.31 -29.89
N GLN A 89 21.09 4.98 -30.94
CA GLN A 89 21.55 4.23 -32.12
C GLN A 89 22.25 2.90 -31.81
N MET A 90 21.85 2.26 -30.70
CA MET A 90 22.41 0.96 -30.32
C MET A 90 21.91 -0.14 -31.27
N LYS A 91 22.82 -1.05 -31.65
CA LYS A 91 22.45 -2.21 -32.45
C LYS A 91 21.69 -3.22 -31.59
N ARG A 92 20.72 -3.93 -32.19
CA ARG A 92 19.93 -4.97 -31.51
C ARG A 92 20.77 -6.13 -30.96
N GLU A 93 21.92 -6.41 -31.56
CA GLU A 93 22.87 -7.43 -31.11
C GLU A 93 23.51 -7.10 -29.75
N ASP A 94 23.74 -5.81 -29.48
CA ASP A 94 24.35 -5.30 -28.24
C ASP A 94 23.33 -5.14 -27.10
N LEU A 95 22.03 -5.26 -27.39
CA LEU A 95 20.96 -5.12 -26.43
C LEU A 95 20.54 -6.47 -25.84
N PHE A 96 20.09 -6.44 -24.58
CA PHE A 96 19.46 -7.58 -23.91
C PHE A 96 17.96 -7.61 -24.21
N GLU A 97 17.32 -8.76 -23.98
CA GLU A 97 15.86 -8.90 -24.03
C GLU A 97 15.23 -8.64 -22.65
N ALA A 98 13.98 -8.20 -22.58
CA ALA A 98 13.33 -7.91 -21.30
C ALA A 98 13.34 -9.11 -20.33
N GLU A 99 13.21 -10.30 -20.89
CA GLU A 99 13.24 -11.60 -20.20
C GLU A 99 14.64 -11.96 -19.67
N ASP A 100 15.71 -11.43 -20.27
CA ASP A 100 17.08 -11.61 -19.77
C ASP A 100 17.26 -10.97 -18.39
N LEU A 101 16.58 -9.83 -18.16
CA LEU A 101 16.58 -9.07 -16.91
C LEU A 101 15.50 -9.58 -15.94
N LEU A 102 14.24 -9.70 -16.36
CA LEU A 102 13.11 -10.00 -15.48
C LEU A 102 13.06 -11.45 -14.98
N LEU A 103 13.49 -12.39 -15.82
CA LEU A 103 13.50 -13.83 -15.50
C LEU A 103 14.91 -14.34 -15.22
N LEU A 104 15.90 -13.44 -15.13
CA LEU A 104 17.31 -13.75 -14.88
C LEU A 104 17.88 -14.80 -15.86
N ARG A 105 17.43 -14.80 -17.13
CA ARG A 105 17.90 -15.80 -18.12
C ARG A 105 19.36 -15.59 -18.50
N ARG A 106 19.78 -14.34 -18.70
CA ARG A 106 21.14 -13.95 -19.10
C ARG A 106 21.56 -12.63 -18.43
N PRO A 107 21.78 -12.64 -17.10
CA PRO A 107 22.10 -11.44 -16.34
C PRO A 107 23.39 -10.74 -16.81
N ASP A 108 24.37 -11.50 -17.31
CA ASP A 108 25.63 -10.93 -17.82
C ASP A 108 25.45 -10.15 -19.14
N ARG A 109 24.47 -10.54 -19.97
CA ARG A 109 24.12 -9.80 -21.19
C ARG A 109 23.51 -8.44 -20.85
N VAL A 110 22.72 -8.37 -19.77
CA VAL A 110 22.13 -7.12 -19.27
C VAL A 110 23.24 -6.14 -18.87
N LEU A 111 24.18 -6.57 -18.02
CA LEU A 111 25.32 -5.75 -17.61
C LEU A 111 26.14 -5.27 -18.81
N THR A 112 26.38 -6.14 -19.79
CA THR A 112 27.13 -5.81 -21.01
C THR A 112 26.42 -4.73 -21.84
N GLY A 113 25.10 -4.88 -22.06
CA GLY A 113 24.31 -3.91 -22.81
C GLY A 113 24.24 -2.54 -22.12
N LEU A 114 24.08 -2.50 -20.79
CA LEU A 114 24.06 -1.24 -20.05
C LEU A 114 25.43 -0.53 -20.04
N ARG A 115 26.53 -1.29 -19.92
CA ARG A 115 27.88 -0.72 -20.06
C ARG A 115 28.12 -0.14 -21.44
N ARG A 116 27.60 -0.80 -22.49
CA ARG A 116 27.68 -0.28 -23.86
C ARG A 116 26.98 1.06 -23.98
N LEU A 117 25.78 1.21 -23.43
CA LEU A 117 25.06 2.49 -23.40
C LEU A 117 25.89 3.59 -22.72
N LEU A 118 26.45 3.32 -21.54
CA LEU A 118 27.29 4.29 -20.82
C LEU A 118 28.57 4.66 -21.60
N SER A 119 29.16 3.70 -22.34
CA SER A 119 30.38 3.94 -23.13
C SER A 119 30.16 4.85 -24.35
N LEU A 120 28.92 4.98 -24.86
CA LEU A 120 28.59 5.82 -26.00
C LEU A 120 28.59 7.32 -25.67
N GLN A 121 28.62 7.70 -24.38
CA GLN A 121 28.50 9.09 -23.90
C GLN A 121 29.83 9.72 -23.48
N GLY A 122 30.99 9.04 -23.63
CA GLY A 122 32.29 9.65 -23.38
C GLY A 122 32.52 10.16 -21.94
N LEU A 123 31.96 9.50 -20.92
CA LEU A 123 32.28 9.80 -19.52
C LEU A 123 33.60 9.13 -19.09
N PRO A 124 34.41 9.78 -18.21
CA PRO A 124 35.80 9.38 -17.97
C PRO A 124 35.92 8.04 -17.24
N ASN A 125 36.92 7.27 -17.65
CA ASN A 125 37.45 6.12 -16.92
C ASN A 125 37.82 6.55 -15.48
N PRO A 126 37.43 5.83 -14.41
CA PRO A 126 37.61 6.26 -13.00
C PRO A 126 39.07 6.30 -12.50
N ALA A 127 40.05 6.31 -13.40
CA ALA A 127 41.46 6.17 -13.07
C ALA A 127 42.24 7.49 -12.98
N ASN A 128 41.66 8.66 -13.25
CA ASN A 128 42.37 9.91 -13.02
C ASN A 128 41.44 11.12 -12.82
N GLU A 129 41.85 11.94 -11.86
CA GLU A 129 41.36 13.29 -11.49
C GLU A 129 40.33 13.37 -10.35
N ARG A 130 40.76 14.10 -9.31
CA ARG A 130 40.04 14.43 -8.08
C ARG A 130 38.89 15.39 -8.38
N MET A 131 37.64 14.95 -8.19
CA MET A 131 36.48 15.84 -8.06
C MET A 131 36.41 16.47 -6.66
N PRO A 132 35.87 17.70 -6.53
CA PRO A 132 35.79 18.41 -5.26
C PRO A 132 34.81 17.74 -4.29
N SER A 133 35.20 17.75 -3.01
CA SER A 133 34.48 17.20 -1.87
C SER A 133 33.18 17.97 -1.60
N VAL A 134 32.04 17.35 -1.88
CA VAL A 134 30.73 17.76 -1.34
C VAL A 134 30.48 16.94 -0.08
N ALA A 135 31.07 17.39 1.03
CA ALA A 135 30.82 16.86 2.36
C ALA A 135 30.12 17.95 3.17
N SER A 136 28.81 17.80 3.39
CA SER A 136 28.03 18.30 4.54
C SER A 136 26.56 18.60 4.19
N LEU A 137 25.78 17.57 3.84
CA LEU A 137 24.32 17.61 4.03
C LEU A 137 23.86 16.20 4.43
N ASP A 138 23.65 16.00 5.73
CA ASP A 138 22.91 14.83 6.24
C ASP A 138 21.46 14.94 5.76
N TYR A 139 21.12 14.20 4.71
CA TYR A 139 19.79 14.11 4.14
C TYR A 139 19.31 12.66 4.19
N GLN A 140 18.12 12.43 4.75
CA GLN A 140 17.53 11.09 4.89
C GLN A 140 17.09 10.53 3.54
N PRO A 141 17.14 9.19 3.34
CA PRO A 141 16.92 8.56 2.05
C PRO A 141 15.45 8.64 1.63
N LEU A 142 15.17 9.41 0.58
CA LEU A 142 13.86 9.50 -0.06
C LEU A 142 13.87 8.69 -1.38
N SER A 143 12.79 7.94 -1.61
CA SER A 143 12.63 7.07 -2.78
C SER A 143 12.67 7.83 -4.13
N CYS A 144 12.91 7.10 -5.23
CA CYS A 144 12.88 7.60 -6.63
C CYS A 144 11.71 8.56 -6.93
N ALA A 145 10.52 8.28 -6.38
CA ALA A 145 9.31 9.10 -6.53
C ALA A 145 9.43 10.52 -5.96
N SER A 146 10.25 10.72 -4.92
CA SER A 146 10.46 12.01 -4.26
C SER A 146 11.50 12.88 -4.96
N ARG A 147 12.38 12.27 -5.77
CA ARG A 147 13.42 12.97 -6.55
C ARG A 147 12.83 13.85 -7.67
N ARG A 148 11.56 13.69 -8.03
CA ARG A 148 10.91 14.48 -9.10
C ARG A 148 10.35 15.82 -8.65
N GLN A 149 10.24 16.05 -7.34
CA GLN A 149 10.02 17.40 -6.82
C GLN A 149 11.35 18.17 -6.71
N SER A 150 12.51 17.49 -6.82
CA SER A 150 13.81 18.11 -6.57
C SER A 150 14.53 18.71 -7.79
N ASP A 151 14.04 18.52 -9.02
CA ASP A 151 14.77 19.00 -10.20
C ASP A 151 14.64 20.51 -10.44
N PHE A 152 13.77 21.20 -9.67
CA PHE A 152 13.74 22.66 -9.52
C PHE A 152 13.28 23.00 -8.09
N ILE A 153 14.09 22.63 -7.09
CA ILE A 153 13.93 23.14 -5.71
C ILE A 153 14.16 24.65 -5.75
N TYR A 154 13.43 25.39 -4.92
CA TYR A 154 13.82 26.70 -4.43
C TYR A 154 15.36 26.79 -4.35
N SER A 155 15.97 27.48 -5.30
CA SER A 155 17.39 27.77 -5.23
C SER A 155 17.51 28.80 -4.13
N GLU A 156 18.20 28.48 -3.03
CA GLU A 156 18.58 29.49 -2.06
C GLU A 156 19.15 30.68 -2.85
N PRO A 157 18.64 31.90 -2.66
CA PRO A 157 19.32 33.07 -3.14
C PRO A 157 20.71 33.02 -2.52
N GLU A 158 21.73 32.73 -3.32
CA GLU A 158 23.11 33.10 -3.00
C GLU A 158 23.17 34.62 -3.02
N THR A 159 22.55 35.25 -2.02
CA THR A 159 22.79 36.66 -1.74
C THR A 159 24.12 36.72 -1.00
N PRO A 160 25.16 37.36 -1.56
CA PRO A 160 26.43 37.57 -0.85
C PRO A 160 26.30 38.42 0.43
N ALA A 161 25.09 38.86 0.78
CA ALA A 161 24.77 39.68 1.96
C ALA A 161 24.40 38.88 3.23
N ALA A 162 24.05 37.58 3.13
CA ALA A 162 23.53 36.80 4.26
C ALA A 162 24.57 36.52 5.37
N ALA A 163 25.86 36.57 5.04
CA ALA A 163 26.94 36.33 6.01
C ALA A 163 27.19 37.51 6.97
N ALA A 164 26.59 38.68 6.73
CA ALA A 164 26.82 39.90 7.51
C ALA A 164 25.57 40.42 8.27
N SER A 165 24.42 39.75 8.17
CA SER A 165 23.16 40.20 8.80
C SER A 165 22.99 39.61 10.20
N THR A 166 22.56 40.42 11.17
CA THR A 166 22.14 39.96 12.51
C THR A 166 21.02 38.90 12.41
N PRO A 167 20.93 37.90 13.29
CA PRO A 167 19.94 36.84 13.10
C PRO A 167 18.48 37.30 13.26
N ALA A 168 18.22 38.39 14.00
CA ALA A 168 16.91 39.07 13.98
C ALA A 168 16.52 39.59 12.58
N ALA A 169 17.47 40.15 11.83
CA ALA A 169 17.26 40.58 10.44
C ALA A 169 17.09 39.37 9.50
N GLN A 170 17.75 38.24 9.79
CA GLN A 170 17.53 36.99 9.07
C GLN A 170 16.11 36.46 9.28
N LEU A 171 15.55 36.55 10.50
CA LEU A 171 14.15 36.19 10.76
C LEU A 171 13.18 37.05 9.95
N GLU A 172 13.36 38.37 9.94
CA GLU A 172 12.51 39.29 9.17
C GLU A 172 12.60 39.04 7.67
N ASN A 173 13.80 38.74 7.15
CA ASN A 173 13.99 38.35 5.76
C ASN A 173 13.23 37.07 5.42
N ILE A 174 13.32 36.03 6.26
CA ILE A 174 12.61 34.76 6.04
C ILE A 174 11.08 34.98 6.06
N VAL A 175 10.57 35.77 7.00
CA VAL A 175 9.14 36.09 7.08
C VAL A 175 8.67 36.84 5.82
N SER A 176 9.43 37.84 5.39
CA SER A 176 9.14 38.60 4.18
C SER A 176 9.18 37.69 2.94
N GLU A 177 10.12 36.75 2.90
CA GLU A 177 10.25 35.79 1.82
C GLU A 177 9.07 34.81 1.75
N ILE A 178 8.58 34.30 2.90
CA ILE A 178 7.37 33.47 2.96
C ILE A 178 6.17 34.23 2.39
N CYS A 179 5.99 35.48 2.81
CA CYS A 179 4.88 36.32 2.32
C CYS A 179 5.02 36.63 0.82
N HIS A 180 6.23 36.90 0.37
CA HIS A 180 6.52 37.17 -1.04
C HIS A 180 6.28 35.94 -1.92
N LEU A 181 6.77 34.76 -1.52
CA LEU A 181 6.55 33.50 -2.21
C LEU A 181 5.04 33.21 -2.32
N GLN A 182 4.28 33.48 -1.27
CA GLN A 182 2.84 33.32 -1.28
C GLN A 182 2.17 34.28 -2.28
N ALA A 183 2.56 35.56 -2.28
CA ALA A 183 2.03 36.56 -3.19
C ALA A 183 2.32 36.20 -4.66
N GLN A 184 3.56 35.81 -4.95
CA GLN A 184 3.95 35.36 -6.28
C GLN A 184 3.09 34.19 -6.77
N LEU A 185 2.80 33.19 -5.91
CA LEU A 185 1.95 32.08 -6.31
C LEU A 185 0.51 32.53 -6.64
N VAL A 186 -0.06 33.44 -5.84
CA VAL A 186 -1.39 34.01 -6.10
C VAL A 186 -1.43 34.76 -7.43
N ASP A 187 -0.39 35.53 -7.74
CA ASP A 187 -0.27 36.25 -9.01
C ASP A 187 -0.16 35.28 -10.19
N ARG A 188 0.65 34.22 -10.06
CA ARG A 188 0.80 33.16 -11.06
C ARG A 188 -0.51 32.41 -11.33
N LEU A 189 -1.23 32.03 -10.27
CA LEU A 189 -2.52 31.35 -10.38
C LEU A 189 -3.58 32.26 -11.03
N SER A 190 -3.59 33.53 -10.68
CA SER A 190 -4.46 34.54 -11.29
C SER A 190 -4.17 34.69 -12.79
N LEU A 191 -2.89 34.68 -13.18
CA LEU A 191 -2.47 34.75 -14.57
C LEU A 191 -2.85 33.49 -15.36
N LEU A 192 -2.74 32.30 -14.75
CA LEU A 192 -3.22 31.05 -15.36
C LEU A 192 -4.72 31.08 -15.63
N LEU A 193 -5.54 31.67 -14.74
CA LEU A 193 -6.98 31.84 -15.01
C LEU A 193 -7.25 32.82 -16.16
N LYS A 194 -6.45 33.88 -16.30
CA LYS A 194 -6.54 34.76 -17.47
C LYS A 194 -6.22 34.02 -18.76
N PHE A 195 -5.17 33.18 -18.75
CA PHE A 195 -4.82 32.33 -19.89
C PHE A 195 -5.97 31.38 -20.24
N HIS A 196 -6.56 30.72 -19.24
CA HIS A 196 -7.73 29.88 -19.43
C HIS A 196 -8.90 30.64 -20.10
N GLY A 197 -9.14 31.89 -19.70
CA GLY A 197 -10.14 32.76 -20.32
C GLY A 197 -9.88 33.05 -21.80
N GLU A 198 -8.66 33.46 -22.15
CA GLU A 198 -8.26 33.75 -23.54
C GLU A 198 -8.29 32.49 -24.42
N LEU A 199 -7.85 31.36 -23.88
CA LEU A 199 -7.84 30.07 -24.57
C LEU A 199 -9.25 29.46 -24.70
N ARG A 200 -10.27 29.98 -24.01
CA ARG A 200 -11.67 29.60 -24.26
C ARG A 200 -12.31 30.44 -25.36
N GLY A 201 -11.62 31.47 -25.84
CA GLY A 201 -12.10 32.39 -26.87
C GLY A 201 -12.33 31.72 -28.23
N PRO A 202 -13.10 32.36 -29.13
CA PRO A 202 -13.49 31.80 -30.43
C PRO A 202 -12.32 31.59 -31.41
N LEU A 203 -11.16 32.19 -31.14
CA LEU A 203 -9.94 32.06 -31.93
C LEU A 203 -9.00 30.98 -31.39
N SER A 204 -9.39 30.29 -30.31
CA SER A 204 -8.57 29.25 -29.71
C SER A 204 -8.67 27.95 -30.50
N GLU A 205 -7.52 27.27 -30.63
CA GLU A 205 -7.45 25.95 -31.23
C GLU A 205 -7.53 24.85 -30.16
N TRP A 206 -7.59 25.24 -28.88
CA TRP A 206 -7.71 24.31 -27.77
C TRP A 206 -9.11 23.71 -27.70
N SER A 207 -9.19 22.40 -27.52
CA SER A 207 -10.47 21.73 -27.25
C SER A 207 -10.93 22.00 -25.82
N SER A 208 -12.26 22.03 -25.61
CA SER A 208 -12.84 22.16 -24.25
C SER A 208 -12.30 21.07 -23.33
N ASP A 209 -12.23 19.83 -23.79
CA ASP A 209 -11.75 18.69 -23.00
C ASP A 209 -10.27 18.80 -22.59
N LEU A 210 -9.45 19.50 -23.37
CA LEU A 210 -8.05 19.76 -23.01
C LEU A 210 -7.98 20.89 -21.98
N LEU A 211 -8.71 21.99 -22.19
CA LEU A 211 -8.75 23.12 -21.27
C LEU A 211 -9.31 22.72 -19.89
N ASP A 212 -10.46 22.04 -19.88
CA ASP A 212 -11.12 21.61 -18.65
C ASP A 212 -10.25 20.61 -17.87
N SER A 213 -9.44 19.82 -18.58
CA SER A 213 -8.47 18.90 -17.96
C SER A 213 -7.24 19.64 -17.41
N THR A 214 -6.70 20.62 -18.13
CA THR A 214 -5.49 21.37 -17.75
C THR A 214 -5.75 22.34 -16.61
N PHE A 215 -6.86 23.09 -16.65
CA PHE A 215 -7.15 24.16 -15.68
C PHE A 215 -8.15 23.77 -14.57
N LYS A 216 -8.52 22.48 -14.50
CA LYS A 216 -9.55 21.91 -13.61
C LYS A 216 -9.54 22.44 -12.18
N HIS A 217 -8.36 22.58 -11.59
CA HIS A 217 -8.19 22.92 -10.16
C HIS A 217 -7.65 24.35 -9.94
N THR A 218 -7.35 25.09 -11.01
CA THR A 218 -6.67 26.40 -10.92
C THR A 218 -7.45 27.41 -10.09
N GLU A 219 -8.78 27.44 -10.24
CA GLU A 219 -9.65 28.35 -9.49
C GLU A 219 -9.66 28.03 -7.98
N HIS A 220 -9.81 26.75 -7.62
CA HIS A 220 -9.81 26.33 -6.21
C HIS A 220 -8.43 26.53 -5.56
N LEU A 221 -7.35 26.33 -6.31
CA LEU A 221 -5.99 26.65 -5.86
C LEU A 221 -5.87 28.15 -5.57
N LEU A 222 -6.33 29.01 -6.47
CA LEU A 222 -6.30 30.46 -6.28
C LEU A 222 -7.04 30.85 -4.99
N GLN A 223 -8.29 30.42 -4.83
CA GLN A 223 -9.12 30.76 -3.67
C GLN A 223 -8.46 30.39 -2.33
N VAL A 224 -7.86 29.20 -2.23
CA VAL A 224 -7.19 28.77 -0.99
C VAL A 224 -5.90 29.55 -0.75
N HIS A 225 -5.13 29.84 -1.80
CA HIS A 225 -3.89 30.61 -1.65
C HIS A 225 -4.16 32.12 -1.41
N GLU A 226 -5.22 32.70 -1.95
CA GLU A 226 -5.66 34.06 -1.59
C GLU A 226 -6.02 34.14 -0.10
N TYR A 227 -6.77 33.16 0.41
CA TYR A 227 -7.08 33.07 1.83
C TYR A 227 -5.80 32.93 2.67
N PHE A 228 -4.88 32.03 2.28
CA PHE A 228 -3.63 31.83 3.02
C PHE A 228 -2.75 33.09 2.99
N LYS A 229 -2.72 33.82 1.87
CA LYS A 229 -2.04 35.10 1.75
C LYS A 229 -2.60 36.12 2.73
N GLN A 230 -3.92 36.27 2.80
CA GLN A 230 -4.56 37.18 3.75
C GLN A 230 -4.19 36.86 5.21
N GLN A 231 -4.13 35.57 5.57
CA GLN A 231 -3.70 35.16 6.90
C GLN A 231 -2.23 35.50 7.17
N LEU A 232 -1.33 35.23 6.23
CA LEU A 232 0.09 35.57 6.37
C LEU A 232 0.33 37.08 6.45
N ASP A 233 -0.34 37.87 5.61
CA ASP A 233 -0.25 39.33 5.60
C ASP A 233 -0.70 39.89 6.96
N SER A 234 -1.80 39.38 7.53
CA SER A 234 -2.30 39.81 8.85
C SER A 234 -1.30 39.55 9.99
N LEU A 235 -0.52 38.47 9.90
CA LEU A 235 0.54 38.18 10.87
C LEU A 235 1.76 39.09 10.65
N ALA A 236 2.02 39.51 9.42
CA ALA A 236 3.14 40.36 9.04
C ALA A 236 2.90 41.86 9.28
N GLU A 237 1.64 42.30 9.46
CA GLU A 237 1.26 43.71 9.68
C GLU A 237 2.00 44.39 10.85
N SER A 238 2.30 43.64 11.91
CA SER A 238 3.00 44.17 13.08
C SER A 238 4.50 44.44 12.85
N LYS A 239 5.05 44.11 11.67
CA LYS A 239 6.49 44.20 11.31
C LYS A 239 7.43 43.59 12.36
N SER A 240 6.94 42.62 13.13
CA SER A 240 7.70 41.96 14.18
C SER A 240 7.72 40.47 13.87
N ALA A 241 8.90 39.94 13.58
CA ALA A 241 9.09 38.51 13.37
C ALA A 241 8.66 37.69 14.61
N ALA A 242 8.75 38.25 15.82
CA ALA A 242 8.32 37.60 17.05
C ALA A 242 6.81 37.30 17.07
N ASN A 243 5.98 38.27 16.68
CA ASN A 243 4.53 38.09 16.60
C ASN A 243 4.15 37.09 15.51
N PHE A 244 4.83 37.14 14.37
CA PHE A 244 4.64 36.18 13.28
C PHE A 244 4.95 34.75 13.75
N CYS A 245 6.13 34.52 14.34
CA CYS A 245 6.53 33.21 14.83
C CYS A 245 5.58 32.67 15.92
N THR A 246 5.12 33.53 16.83
CA THR A 246 4.19 33.13 17.91
C THR A 246 2.86 32.59 17.37
N ASN A 247 2.34 33.15 16.28
CA ASN A 247 1.01 32.82 15.76
C ASN A 247 1.03 31.92 14.52
N LEU A 248 2.19 31.62 13.94
CA LEU A 248 2.30 30.82 12.71
C LEU A 248 1.68 29.43 12.86
N GLY A 249 1.95 28.73 13.96
CA GLY A 249 1.45 27.37 14.19
C GLY A 249 -0.08 27.30 14.27
N SER A 250 -0.70 28.20 15.04
CA SER A 250 -2.16 28.24 15.18
C SER A 250 -2.85 28.66 13.89
N MET A 251 -2.30 29.61 13.15
CA MET A 251 -2.80 30.00 11.83
C MET A 251 -2.68 28.86 10.82
N PHE A 252 -1.53 28.17 10.78
CA PHE A 252 -1.33 27.07 9.84
C PHE A 252 -2.31 25.92 10.10
N LEU A 253 -2.63 25.61 11.36
CA LEU A 253 -3.67 24.64 11.70
C LEU A 253 -5.06 25.02 11.16
N GLN A 254 -5.39 26.31 11.04
CA GLN A 254 -6.65 26.78 10.46
C GLN A 254 -6.67 26.69 8.92
N VAL A 255 -5.53 26.94 8.28
CA VAL A 255 -5.39 26.90 6.81
C VAL A 255 -5.24 25.46 6.29
N LYS A 256 -4.57 24.59 7.04
CA LYS A 256 -4.23 23.20 6.68
C LYS A 256 -5.41 22.40 6.12
N PRO A 257 -6.63 22.41 6.70
CA PRO A 257 -7.75 21.63 6.15
C PRO A 257 -8.15 22.07 4.73
N ARG A 258 -8.08 23.39 4.44
CA ARG A 258 -8.40 23.94 3.12
C ARG A 258 -7.33 23.57 2.09
N LEU A 259 -6.06 23.66 2.47
CA LEU A 259 -4.95 23.18 1.63
C LEU A 259 -5.10 21.69 1.33
N SER A 260 -5.35 20.87 2.36
CA SER A 260 -5.58 19.43 2.20
C SER A 260 -6.72 19.13 1.21
N ALA A 261 -7.85 19.81 1.34
CA ALA A 261 -9.02 19.58 0.48
C ALA A 261 -8.77 19.83 -1.01
N VAL A 262 -7.96 20.83 -1.37
CA VAL A 262 -7.64 21.16 -2.76
C VAL A 262 -6.49 20.30 -3.28
N TYR A 263 -5.38 20.23 -2.54
CA TYR A 263 -4.18 19.52 -2.98
C TYR A 263 -4.37 18.02 -3.08
N SER A 264 -5.27 17.46 -2.28
CA SER A 264 -5.61 16.04 -2.32
C SER A 264 -6.27 15.59 -3.64
N LYS A 265 -6.89 16.52 -4.36
CA LYS A 265 -7.46 16.31 -5.70
C LYS A 265 -6.51 16.75 -6.81
N TYR A 266 -5.77 17.82 -6.58
CA TYR A 266 -4.83 18.38 -7.56
C TYR A 266 -3.62 17.46 -7.80
N TYR A 267 -2.98 16.92 -6.75
CA TYR A 267 -1.76 16.12 -6.89
C TYR A 267 -1.93 14.84 -7.74
N PRO A 268 -3.04 14.09 -7.62
CA PRO A 268 -3.31 12.97 -8.53
C PRO A 268 -3.58 13.38 -9.97
N ASP A 269 -4.32 14.46 -10.20
CA ASP A 269 -4.77 14.88 -11.53
C ASP A 269 -3.67 15.60 -12.33
N TYR A 270 -2.80 16.35 -11.65
CA TYR A 270 -1.79 17.20 -12.29
C TYR A 270 -0.84 16.45 -13.25
N PRO A 271 -0.22 15.31 -12.88
CA PRO A 271 0.67 14.57 -13.79
C PRO A 271 -0.06 14.09 -15.05
N LEU A 272 -1.32 13.65 -14.90
CA LEU A 272 -2.15 13.18 -16.01
C LEU A 272 -2.52 14.33 -16.95
N ALA A 273 -2.92 15.46 -16.39
CA ALA A 273 -3.24 16.67 -17.15
C ALA A 273 -2.01 17.20 -17.90
N LYS A 274 -0.84 17.19 -17.24
CA LYS A 274 0.43 17.60 -17.85
C LYS A 274 0.83 16.69 -19.01
N ALA A 275 0.79 15.36 -18.84
CA ALA A 275 1.10 14.41 -19.90
C ALA A 275 0.15 14.56 -21.09
N LYS A 276 -1.17 14.67 -20.85
CA LYS A 276 -2.18 14.91 -21.90
C LYS A 276 -1.90 16.20 -22.67
N MET A 277 -1.49 17.25 -21.97
CA MET A 277 -1.14 18.53 -22.57
C MET A 277 0.15 18.44 -23.40
N GLU A 278 1.19 17.78 -22.90
CA GLU A 278 2.44 17.57 -23.63
C GLU A 278 2.22 16.72 -24.90
N GLU A 279 1.41 15.67 -24.82
CA GLU A 279 1.00 14.86 -25.98
C GLU A 279 0.26 15.72 -27.02
N ALA A 280 -0.67 16.56 -26.58
CA ALA A 280 -1.37 17.49 -27.46
C ALA A 280 -0.41 18.47 -28.15
N PHE A 281 0.62 18.95 -27.46
CA PHE A 281 1.65 19.82 -28.07
C PHE A 281 2.51 19.11 -29.10
N GLN A 282 2.80 17.82 -28.90
CA GLN A 282 3.52 17.02 -29.89
C GLN A 282 2.68 16.80 -31.15
N GLN A 283 1.39 16.53 -30.99
CA GLN A 283 0.46 16.32 -32.11
C GLN A 283 0.12 17.64 -32.83
N GLN A 284 -0.03 18.74 -32.08
CA GLN A 284 -0.45 20.04 -32.56
C GLN A 284 0.47 21.16 -32.04
N PRO A 285 1.58 21.46 -32.74
CA PRO A 285 2.53 22.50 -32.31
C PRO A 285 1.93 23.92 -32.24
N GLN A 286 0.79 24.15 -32.90
CA GLN A 286 0.10 25.44 -32.90
C GLN A 286 -0.44 25.81 -31.50
N LEU A 287 -0.86 24.82 -30.70
CA LEU A 287 -1.31 25.02 -29.32
C LEU A 287 -0.22 25.64 -28.44
N ARG A 288 1.02 25.15 -28.58
CA ARG A 288 2.19 25.71 -27.88
C ARG A 288 2.48 27.14 -28.33
N ARG A 289 2.33 27.42 -29.62
CA ARG A 289 2.52 28.77 -30.16
C ARG A 289 1.48 29.77 -29.63
N GLN A 290 0.24 29.34 -29.40
CA GLN A 290 -0.77 30.19 -28.76
C GLN A 290 -0.38 30.58 -27.34
N LEU A 291 0.18 29.64 -26.56
CA LEU A 291 0.71 29.95 -25.23
C LEU A 291 1.88 30.96 -25.29
N GLU A 292 2.82 30.78 -26.22
CA GLU A 292 3.95 31.73 -26.40
C GLU A 292 3.47 33.14 -26.78
N LEU A 293 2.35 33.26 -27.51
CA LEU A 293 1.72 34.56 -27.80
C LEU A 293 1.09 35.18 -26.56
N LEU A 294 0.42 34.39 -25.71
CA LEU A 294 -0.14 34.85 -24.44
C LEU A 294 0.95 35.26 -23.45
N GLU A 295 2.05 34.50 -23.37
CA GLU A 295 3.22 34.85 -22.57
C GLU A 295 3.74 36.25 -22.93
N ARG A 296 3.87 36.54 -24.23
CA ARG A 296 4.28 37.86 -24.72
C ARG A 296 3.22 38.94 -24.45
N HIS A 297 1.94 38.62 -24.62
CA HIS A 297 0.85 39.57 -24.43
C HIS A 297 0.75 40.04 -22.98
N PHE A 298 0.89 39.13 -22.02
CA PHE A 298 0.81 39.43 -20.59
C PHE A 298 2.16 39.74 -19.93
N ASN A 299 3.27 39.75 -20.70
CA ASN A 299 4.64 39.84 -20.18
C ASN A 299 4.89 38.82 -19.06
N ALA A 300 4.44 37.59 -19.29
CA ALA A 300 4.51 36.50 -18.34
C ALA A 300 5.87 35.78 -18.40
N GLU A 301 6.25 35.13 -17.29
CA GLU A 301 7.23 34.05 -17.36
C GLU A 301 6.67 32.86 -18.15
N SER A 302 7.54 31.90 -18.49
CA SER A 302 7.11 30.73 -19.27
C SER A 302 5.94 30.02 -18.62
N PHE A 303 4.96 29.62 -19.43
CA PHE A 303 3.78 28.88 -19.03
C PHE A 303 4.13 27.62 -18.23
N SER A 304 5.23 26.93 -18.58
CA SER A 304 5.68 25.77 -17.82
C SER A 304 6.03 26.12 -16.36
N ILE A 305 6.60 27.30 -16.12
CA ILE A 305 6.94 27.77 -14.76
C ILE A 305 5.66 28.11 -14.00
N LEU A 306 4.74 28.84 -14.65
CA LEU A 306 3.44 29.18 -14.08
C LEU A 306 2.67 27.92 -13.68
N TYR A 307 2.53 26.99 -14.61
CA TYR A 307 1.74 25.77 -14.48
C TYR A 307 2.33 24.79 -13.46
N ASP A 308 3.66 24.66 -13.42
CA ASP A 308 4.32 23.73 -12.49
C ASP A 308 4.39 24.29 -11.05
N SER A 309 4.26 25.61 -10.85
CA SER A 309 4.46 26.28 -9.56
C SER A 309 3.62 25.69 -8.40
N PRO A 310 2.30 25.46 -8.55
CA PRO A 310 1.49 24.93 -7.45
C PRO A 310 1.93 23.51 -7.02
N SER A 311 2.43 22.70 -7.96
CA SER A 311 2.87 21.33 -7.66
C SER A 311 4.06 21.26 -6.68
N LYS A 312 4.85 22.35 -6.63
CA LYS A 312 6.07 22.47 -5.82
C LYS A 312 5.86 23.24 -4.51
N GLN A 313 4.75 23.97 -4.39
CA GLN A 313 4.60 24.96 -3.34
C GLN A 313 4.58 24.38 -1.92
N MET A 314 3.92 23.24 -1.70
CA MET A 314 3.85 22.64 -0.36
C MET A 314 5.23 22.25 0.18
N PHE A 315 6.13 21.84 -0.71
CA PHE A 315 7.53 21.57 -0.38
C PHE A 315 8.29 22.86 -0.05
N ASN A 316 8.06 23.94 -0.80
CA ASN A 316 8.67 25.24 -0.51
C ASN A 316 8.29 25.77 0.88
N TYR A 317 7.02 25.65 1.31
CA TYR A 317 6.66 26.06 2.68
C TYR A 317 7.36 25.20 3.73
N GLN A 318 7.48 23.89 3.52
CA GLN A 318 8.20 23.03 4.45
C GLN A 318 9.63 23.52 4.64
N ILE A 319 10.37 23.77 3.55
CA ILE A 319 11.75 24.27 3.61
C ILE A 319 11.82 25.61 4.34
N LEU A 320 10.92 26.54 3.99
CA LEU A 320 10.94 27.89 4.58
C LEU A 320 10.59 27.87 6.06
N PHE A 321 9.62 27.06 6.47
CA PHE A 321 9.28 26.90 7.89
C PHE A 321 10.40 26.22 8.67
N GLU A 322 11.08 25.23 8.08
CA GLU A 322 12.26 24.59 8.70
C GLU A 322 13.44 25.57 8.85
N ARG A 323 13.65 26.43 7.86
CA ARG A 323 14.65 27.49 7.95
C ARG A 323 14.26 28.53 8.99
N LEU A 324 12.99 28.94 9.03
CA LEU A 324 12.46 29.85 10.05
C LEU A 324 12.66 29.27 11.46
N HIS A 325 12.34 27.98 11.67
CA HIS A 325 12.53 27.29 12.94
C HIS A 325 13.98 27.28 13.39
N ARG A 326 14.91 26.87 12.50
CA ARG A 326 16.35 26.82 12.80
C ARG A 326 16.93 28.19 13.17
N THR A 327 16.46 29.25 12.52
CA THR A 327 16.87 30.62 12.87
C THR A 327 16.19 31.06 14.17
N ALA A 328 14.94 30.63 14.41
CA ALA A 328 14.19 30.97 15.60
C ALA A 328 14.80 30.38 16.89
N GLU A 329 15.21 29.11 16.85
CA GLU A 329 15.90 28.44 17.97
C GLU A 329 17.21 29.13 18.35
N LYS A 330 17.94 29.68 17.38
CA LYS A 330 19.20 30.40 17.61
C LYS A 330 18.98 31.75 18.30
N GLU A 331 17.81 32.35 18.15
CA GLU A 331 17.44 33.67 18.68
C GLU A 331 16.51 33.61 19.90
N LEU A 332 16.54 32.52 20.67
CA LEU A 332 15.67 32.31 21.84
C LEU A 332 15.78 33.41 22.91
N ALA A 333 16.87 34.19 22.91
CA ALA A 333 17.04 35.35 23.79
C ALA A 333 16.13 36.54 23.39
N THR A 334 15.73 36.61 22.13
CA THR A 334 14.99 37.73 21.51
C THR A 334 13.54 37.35 21.19
N ILE A 335 13.30 36.08 20.87
CA ILE A 335 11.98 35.51 20.63
C ILE A 335 11.68 34.46 21.70
N SER A 336 10.45 34.46 22.20
CA SER A 336 10.04 33.57 23.28
C SER A 336 10.11 32.09 22.86
N GLU A 337 10.34 31.20 23.82
CA GLU A 337 10.26 29.74 23.61
C GLU A 337 8.91 29.31 23.01
N GLN A 338 7.84 30.02 23.36
CA GLN A 338 6.51 29.83 22.78
C GLN A 338 6.49 30.10 21.27
N ALA A 339 7.25 31.09 20.78
CA ALA A 339 7.36 31.40 19.37
C ALA A 339 8.11 30.30 18.59
N ALA A 340 9.20 29.79 19.16
CA ALA A 340 9.93 28.67 18.55
C ALA A 340 9.03 27.41 18.45
N ASN A 341 8.35 27.04 19.53
CA ASN A 341 7.43 25.89 19.57
C ASN A 341 6.25 26.04 18.60
N SER A 342 5.75 27.27 18.39
CA SER A 342 4.68 27.55 17.41
C SER A 342 5.16 27.36 15.97
N VAL A 343 6.39 27.76 15.65
CA VAL A 343 7.00 27.51 14.34
C VAL A 343 7.29 26.01 14.16
N GLU A 344 7.75 25.31 15.21
CA GLU A 344 7.94 23.85 15.18
C GLU A 344 6.64 23.12 14.83
N LEU A 345 5.54 23.53 15.47
CA LEU A 345 4.21 23.00 15.18
C LEU A 345 3.84 23.18 13.70
N ALA A 346 4.09 24.35 13.11
CA ALA A 346 3.85 24.60 11.70
C ALA A 346 4.70 23.67 10.79
N VAL A 347 5.98 23.45 11.15
CA VAL A 347 6.88 22.52 10.43
C VAL A 347 6.35 21.09 10.48
N VAL A 348 6.03 20.59 11.68
CA VAL A 348 5.54 19.22 11.89
C VAL A 348 4.23 19.00 11.12
N GLU A 349 3.30 19.94 11.21
CA GLU A 349 2.01 19.85 10.54
C GLU A 349 2.11 19.98 9.02
N CYS A 350 3.03 20.81 8.52
CA CYS A 350 3.30 20.92 7.08
C CYS A 350 3.92 19.64 6.52
N ARG A 351 4.90 19.05 7.22
CA ARG A 351 5.47 17.73 6.85
C ARG A 351 4.40 16.63 6.85
N ARG A 352 3.56 16.60 7.88
CA ARG A 352 2.46 15.63 8.00
C ARG A 352 1.47 15.77 6.85
N LEU A 353 1.12 17.01 6.49
CA LEU A 353 0.27 17.29 5.34
C LEU A 353 0.92 16.79 4.04
N LEU A 354 2.18 17.14 3.77
CA LEU A 354 2.86 16.75 2.54
C LEU A 354 3.00 15.22 2.43
N SER A 355 3.33 14.55 3.53
CA SER A 355 3.38 13.08 3.60
C SER A 355 2.02 12.45 3.25
N HIS A 356 0.92 12.98 3.83
CA HIS A 356 -0.42 12.52 3.52
C HIS A 356 -0.79 12.73 2.04
N LEU A 357 -0.50 13.91 1.50
CA LEU A 357 -0.79 14.25 0.09
C LEU A 357 0.00 13.35 -0.88
N ASN A 358 1.28 13.12 -0.60
CA ASN A 358 2.13 12.23 -1.40
C ASN A 358 1.65 10.78 -1.36
N GLU A 359 1.24 10.29 -0.19
CA GLU A 359 0.70 8.95 -0.04
C GLU A 359 -0.64 8.82 -0.79
N ARG A 360 -1.50 9.86 -0.77
CA ARG A 360 -2.73 9.88 -1.57
C ARG A 360 -2.46 9.86 -3.07
N LYS A 361 -1.48 10.65 -3.55
CA LYS A 361 -1.03 10.63 -4.94
C LYS A 361 -0.61 9.21 -5.34
N ARG A 362 0.23 8.58 -4.51
CA ARG A 362 0.69 7.20 -4.71
C ARG A 362 -0.45 6.19 -4.78
N TYR A 363 -1.45 6.31 -3.90
CA TYR A 363 -2.64 5.44 -3.95
C TYR A 363 -3.42 5.62 -5.25
N SER A 364 -3.59 6.85 -5.73
CA SER A 364 -4.30 7.12 -6.99
C SER A 364 -3.56 6.54 -8.20
N GLU A 365 -2.23 6.64 -8.23
CA GLU A 365 -1.40 6.06 -9.30
C GLU A 365 -1.46 4.53 -9.27
N GLN A 366 -1.36 3.94 -8.08
CA GLN A 366 -1.52 2.50 -7.89
C GLN A 366 -2.93 2.01 -8.27
N GLU A 367 -3.95 2.83 -8.01
CA GLU A 367 -5.32 2.56 -8.41
C GLU A 367 -5.45 2.51 -9.93
N ALA A 368 -4.98 3.55 -10.64
CA ALA A 368 -5.00 3.62 -12.09
C ALA A 368 -4.24 2.43 -12.71
N ALA A 369 -3.06 2.11 -12.16
CA ALA A 369 -2.26 0.96 -12.55
C ALA A 369 -3.01 -0.37 -12.35
N THR A 370 -3.67 -0.55 -11.20
CA THR A 370 -4.46 -1.76 -10.92
C THR A 370 -5.63 -1.89 -11.89
N ARG A 371 -6.34 -0.79 -12.19
CA ARG A 371 -7.43 -0.77 -13.18
C ARG A 371 -6.93 -1.19 -14.57
N GLN A 372 -5.78 -0.65 -14.98
CA GLN A 372 -5.16 -1.00 -16.26
C GLN A 372 -4.82 -2.50 -16.33
N ILE A 373 -4.26 -3.06 -15.25
CA ILE A 373 -3.95 -4.49 -15.17
C ILE A 373 -5.25 -5.31 -15.29
N LEU A 374 -6.27 -4.99 -14.50
CA LEU A 374 -7.53 -5.76 -14.50
C LEU A 374 -8.24 -5.70 -15.86
N GLN A 375 -8.21 -4.55 -16.55
CA GLN A 375 -8.75 -4.38 -17.90
C GLN A 375 -7.99 -5.18 -18.97
N SER A 376 -6.70 -5.46 -18.75
CA SER A 376 -5.91 -6.28 -19.67
C SER A 376 -6.25 -7.79 -19.60
N ILE A 377 -7.00 -8.23 -18.58
CA ILE A 377 -7.39 -9.63 -18.40
C ILE A 377 -8.71 -9.88 -19.12
N GLU A 378 -8.64 -10.59 -20.25
CA GLU A 378 -9.83 -10.99 -21.01
C GLU A 378 -10.75 -11.90 -20.17
N GLY A 379 -12.06 -11.65 -20.23
CA GLY A 379 -13.08 -12.49 -19.59
C GLY A 379 -13.15 -12.41 -18.05
N LEU A 380 -12.50 -11.42 -17.42
CA LEU A 380 -12.60 -11.20 -15.98
C LEU A 380 -14.06 -10.88 -15.57
N PRO A 381 -14.64 -11.58 -14.57
CA PRO A 381 -16.00 -11.29 -14.09
C PRO A 381 -16.18 -9.82 -13.65
N GLU A 382 -17.35 -9.23 -13.94
CA GLU A 382 -17.62 -7.81 -13.65
C GLU A 382 -17.45 -7.42 -12.17
N HIS A 383 -17.72 -8.34 -11.24
CA HIS A 383 -17.51 -8.05 -9.81
C HIS A 383 -16.01 -7.92 -9.47
N LEU A 384 -15.11 -8.52 -10.25
CA LEU A 384 -13.66 -8.46 -10.05
C LEU A 384 -12.99 -7.32 -10.82
N THR A 385 -13.70 -6.65 -11.71
CA THR A 385 -13.20 -5.39 -12.30
C THR A 385 -13.33 -4.22 -11.32
N LYS A 386 -14.18 -4.37 -10.28
CA LYS A 386 -14.39 -3.38 -9.23
C LYS A 386 -13.32 -3.50 -8.13
N LEU A 387 -12.57 -2.43 -7.91
CA LEU A 387 -11.55 -2.32 -6.87
C LEU A 387 -12.11 -2.46 -5.45
N GLU A 388 -13.38 -2.13 -5.22
CA GLU A 388 -14.03 -2.34 -3.92
C GLU A 388 -14.07 -3.82 -3.49
N ASN A 389 -14.00 -4.74 -4.46
CA ASN A 389 -14.05 -6.19 -4.22
C ASN A 389 -12.65 -6.83 -4.22
N VAL A 390 -11.75 -6.30 -5.04
CA VAL A 390 -10.43 -6.89 -5.32
C VAL A 390 -9.30 -6.14 -4.60
N GLY A 391 -9.47 -4.83 -4.43
CA GLY A 391 -8.52 -3.82 -3.96
C GLY A 391 -7.27 -3.70 -4.82
N LEU A 392 -6.23 -3.11 -4.25
CA LEU A 392 -5.06 -2.67 -5.02
C LEU A 392 -4.11 -3.84 -5.31
N HIS A 393 -3.45 -3.76 -6.46
CA HIS A 393 -2.35 -4.65 -6.86
C HIS A 393 -1.23 -4.63 -5.82
N ARG A 394 -0.60 -5.79 -5.55
CA ARG A 394 0.64 -5.89 -4.76
C ARG A 394 1.77 -6.64 -5.43
N GLY A 395 1.46 -7.45 -6.43
CA GLY A 395 2.46 -8.18 -7.18
C GLY A 395 1.86 -8.94 -8.35
N ASP A 396 2.63 -9.06 -9.43
CA ASP A 396 2.26 -9.87 -10.58
C ASP A 396 3.50 -10.49 -11.25
N GLY A 397 3.30 -11.60 -11.95
CA GLY A 397 4.43 -12.39 -12.44
C GLY A 397 4.04 -13.65 -13.19
N GLN A 398 4.98 -14.14 -13.99
CA GLN A 398 4.79 -15.36 -14.76
C GLN A 398 5.13 -16.61 -13.93
N PHE A 399 4.22 -17.57 -13.95
CA PHE A 399 4.34 -18.85 -13.26
C PHE A 399 4.01 -20.02 -14.19
N ARG A 400 4.38 -21.22 -13.73
CA ARG A 400 3.91 -22.47 -14.27
C ARG A 400 3.01 -23.12 -13.23
N ALA A 401 1.72 -23.12 -13.49
CA ALA A 401 0.73 -23.76 -12.62
C ALA A 401 0.61 -25.24 -12.98
N THR A 402 0.53 -26.06 -11.95
CA THR A 402 0.30 -27.49 -12.04
C THR A 402 -0.90 -27.84 -11.17
N LEU A 403 -1.96 -28.36 -11.80
CA LEU A 403 -3.17 -28.72 -11.09
C LEU A 403 -3.05 -30.15 -10.54
N GLY A 404 -3.10 -30.30 -9.23
CA GLY A 404 -3.19 -31.61 -8.60
C GLY A 404 -4.65 -32.09 -8.59
N LYS A 405 -5.05 -32.91 -9.56
CA LYS A 405 -6.09 -33.92 -9.31
C LYS A 405 -5.38 -35.20 -8.92
N GLU A 406 -5.84 -35.85 -7.86
CA GLU A 406 -5.33 -37.16 -7.44
C GLU A 406 -5.28 -38.09 -8.67
N GLN A 407 -4.05 -38.49 -9.03
CA GLN A 407 -3.71 -39.58 -9.94
C GLN A 407 -3.87 -39.47 -11.47
N ARG A 408 -3.88 -38.31 -12.15
CA ARG A 408 -3.63 -38.29 -13.62
C ARG A 408 -2.89 -37.04 -14.13
N ALA A 409 -1.94 -37.30 -15.03
CA ALA A 409 -0.95 -36.43 -15.69
C ALA A 409 -1.03 -34.91 -15.41
N LEU A 410 0.02 -34.40 -14.74
CA LEU A 410 0.25 -32.99 -14.43
C LEU A 410 0.41 -32.17 -15.73
N VAL A 411 -0.66 -31.55 -16.22
CA VAL A 411 -0.55 -30.53 -17.27
C VAL A 411 0.05 -29.28 -16.64
N GLN A 412 1.34 -29.06 -16.88
CA GLN A 412 2.00 -27.80 -16.57
C GLN A 412 1.57 -26.76 -17.60
N LYS A 413 0.86 -25.71 -17.16
CA LYS A 413 0.51 -24.57 -18.02
C LYS A 413 1.26 -23.33 -17.53
N GLU A 414 1.83 -22.58 -18.47
CA GLU A 414 2.29 -21.23 -18.16
C GLU A 414 1.07 -20.34 -17.90
N CYS A 415 1.14 -19.59 -16.81
CA CYS A 415 0.10 -18.70 -16.35
C CYS A 415 0.73 -17.39 -15.85
N PHE A 416 -0.11 -16.39 -15.76
CA PHE A 416 0.23 -15.11 -15.17
C PHE A 416 -0.58 -14.95 -13.88
N CYS A 417 0.11 -14.73 -12.77
CA CYS A 417 -0.52 -14.55 -11.47
C CYS A 417 -0.55 -13.06 -11.13
N LEU A 418 -1.68 -12.60 -10.63
CA LEU A 418 -1.91 -11.25 -10.15
C LEU A 418 -2.41 -11.33 -8.70
N LEU A 419 -1.67 -10.74 -7.78
CA LEU A 419 -2.00 -10.66 -6.36
C LEU A 419 -2.52 -9.25 -6.03
N THR A 420 -3.72 -9.17 -5.49
CA THR A 420 -4.40 -7.95 -5.06
C THR A 420 -4.81 -8.03 -3.60
N ASP A 421 -5.33 -6.94 -3.02
CA ASP A 421 -5.78 -6.84 -1.61
C ASP A 421 -6.67 -7.95 -1.11
N ARG A 422 -7.46 -8.59 -1.96
CA ARG A 422 -8.26 -9.76 -1.57
C ARG A 422 -8.09 -10.99 -2.45
N GLN A 423 -7.63 -10.84 -3.68
CA GLN A 423 -7.70 -11.92 -4.67
C GLN A 423 -6.30 -12.26 -5.21
N LEU A 424 -6.08 -13.55 -5.43
CA LEU A 424 -5.04 -14.05 -6.31
C LEU A 424 -5.72 -14.54 -7.60
N ILE A 425 -5.50 -13.80 -8.67
CA ILE A 425 -6.06 -14.06 -10.00
C ILE A 425 -5.00 -14.79 -10.82
N VAL A 426 -5.34 -15.96 -11.33
CA VAL A 426 -4.46 -16.76 -12.21
C VAL A 426 -5.02 -16.72 -13.62
N ALA A 427 -4.41 -15.92 -14.49
CA ALA A 427 -4.73 -15.83 -15.91
C ALA A 427 -3.92 -16.87 -16.70
N THR A 428 -4.52 -17.51 -17.69
CA THR A 428 -3.81 -18.39 -18.64
C THR A 428 -3.89 -17.82 -20.03
N PRO A 429 -2.87 -17.99 -20.88
CA PRO A 429 -2.95 -17.57 -22.28
C PRO A 429 -4.16 -18.19 -22.97
N ALA A 430 -4.87 -17.42 -23.78
CA ALA A 430 -5.99 -17.92 -24.57
C ALA A 430 -5.51 -19.09 -25.45
N ALA A 431 -6.19 -20.23 -25.38
CA ALA A 431 -5.81 -21.42 -26.15
C ALA A 431 -5.97 -21.13 -27.65
N SER A 432 -4.86 -21.10 -28.40
CA SER A 432 -4.94 -21.09 -29.86
C SER A 432 -5.56 -22.40 -30.32
N SER A 433 -6.72 -22.29 -30.97
CA SER A 433 -7.36 -23.33 -31.79
C SER A 433 -7.42 -24.72 -31.17
N ASN A 434 -8.49 -25.05 -30.45
CA ASN A 434 -9.18 -26.35 -30.51
C ASN A 434 -10.42 -26.33 -29.60
N GLY A 435 -11.55 -25.87 -30.16
CA GLY A 435 -12.92 -26.37 -29.92
C GLY A 435 -13.44 -26.63 -28.49
N SER A 436 -12.75 -26.20 -27.45
CA SER A 436 -13.18 -26.36 -26.06
C SER A 436 -13.24 -24.98 -25.42
N SER A 437 -14.43 -24.61 -24.99
CA SER A 437 -14.77 -23.38 -24.27
C SER A 437 -14.12 -23.36 -22.88
N GLN A 438 -12.80 -23.32 -22.81
CA GLN A 438 -12.06 -23.03 -21.58
C GLN A 438 -11.97 -21.51 -21.41
N GLN A 439 -12.53 -21.02 -20.30
CA GLN A 439 -12.47 -19.62 -19.88
C GLN A 439 -10.98 -19.18 -19.75
N PRO A 440 -10.60 -17.97 -20.19
CA PRO A 440 -9.22 -17.48 -20.20
C PRO A 440 -8.62 -17.21 -18.79
N TRP A 441 -9.43 -17.22 -17.74
CA TRP A 441 -9.00 -17.16 -16.34
C TRP A 441 -9.06 -18.57 -15.73
N ALA A 442 -7.96 -19.03 -15.14
CA ALA A 442 -7.83 -20.40 -14.69
C ALA A 442 -8.30 -20.60 -13.24
N PHE A 443 -7.95 -19.69 -12.32
CA PHE A 443 -8.29 -19.82 -10.89
C PHE A 443 -8.38 -18.46 -10.18
N LEU A 444 -9.34 -18.34 -9.28
CA LEU A 444 -9.49 -17.22 -8.36
C LEU A 444 -9.30 -17.76 -6.95
N PHE A 445 -8.37 -17.22 -6.16
CA PHE A 445 -8.25 -17.55 -4.75
C PHE A 445 -8.55 -16.31 -3.92
N ASP A 446 -9.45 -16.49 -2.94
CA ASP A 446 -9.67 -15.45 -1.94
C ASP A 446 -8.59 -15.60 -0.87
N VAL A 447 -7.71 -14.60 -0.80
CA VAL A 447 -6.56 -14.58 0.11
C VAL A 447 -6.94 -13.92 1.44
N SER A 448 -8.17 -13.39 1.57
CA SER A 448 -8.67 -12.77 2.81
C SER A 448 -9.29 -13.76 3.81
N LEU A 449 -9.56 -14.99 3.37
CA LEU A 449 -10.10 -16.07 4.21
C LEU A 449 -8.95 -16.75 4.97
N TYR A 450 -8.84 -16.53 6.29
CA TYR A 450 -7.91 -17.27 7.15
C TYR A 450 -8.66 -18.14 8.16
N GLU A 451 -8.29 -19.42 8.16
CA GLU A 451 -7.95 -20.29 9.31
C GLU A 451 -7.98 -21.76 8.89
N ASN A 452 -8.66 -22.15 7.79
CA ASN A 452 -8.68 -23.54 7.33
C ASN A 452 -8.70 -23.74 5.82
N ASP A 453 -8.99 -22.70 5.02
CA ASP A 453 -9.19 -22.88 3.59
C ASP A 453 -7.90 -22.70 2.79
N LEU A 454 -7.06 -21.67 3.04
CA LEU A 454 -5.84 -21.44 2.26
C LEU A 454 -4.59 -21.97 2.98
N GLN A 455 -4.03 -23.10 2.54
CA GLN A 455 -2.73 -23.59 3.01
C GLN A 455 -1.61 -23.15 2.06
N LEU A 456 -0.65 -22.39 2.60
CA LEU A 456 0.57 -21.92 1.94
C LEU A 456 1.76 -22.74 2.44
N GLU A 457 2.37 -23.55 1.56
CA GLU A 457 3.57 -24.32 1.91
C GLU A 457 4.72 -24.06 0.92
N CYS A 458 5.89 -23.72 1.47
CA CYS A 458 7.15 -23.70 0.72
C CYS A 458 7.75 -25.11 0.72
N ARG A 459 7.96 -25.69 -0.48
CA ARG A 459 8.61 -27.00 -0.56
C ARG A 459 10.13 -26.85 -0.57
N ALA A 460 10.79 -27.54 0.36
CA ALA A 460 12.25 -27.69 0.33
C ALA A 460 12.68 -28.34 -1.00
N GLY A 461 13.60 -27.70 -1.74
CA GLY A 461 14.22 -28.25 -2.95
C GLY A 461 13.65 -27.79 -4.29
N GLU A 462 12.56 -27.01 -4.33
CA GLU A 462 12.07 -26.31 -5.54
C GLU A 462 12.12 -24.78 -5.35
N PRO A 463 13.02 -24.07 -6.05
CA PRO A 463 13.21 -22.62 -5.88
C PRO A 463 11.96 -21.84 -6.32
N GLY A 464 11.35 -21.09 -5.39
CA GLY A 464 10.18 -20.26 -5.68
C GLY A 464 8.90 -21.05 -5.96
N GLY A 465 8.84 -22.33 -5.56
CA GLY A 465 7.64 -23.14 -5.64
C GLY A 465 6.60 -22.74 -4.59
N LEU A 466 5.44 -22.24 -5.01
CA LEU A 466 4.30 -21.94 -4.12
C LEU A 466 3.26 -23.05 -4.23
N GLN A 467 2.81 -23.57 -3.11
CA GLN A 467 1.65 -24.46 -3.06
C GLN A 467 0.49 -23.75 -2.38
N LEU A 468 -0.65 -23.74 -3.07
CA LEU A 468 -1.89 -23.15 -2.62
C LEU A 468 -2.96 -24.24 -2.66
N LYS A 469 -3.50 -24.57 -1.50
CA LYS A 469 -4.68 -25.43 -1.38
C LYS A 469 -5.82 -24.56 -0.89
N GLN A 470 -6.94 -24.51 -1.63
CA GLN A 470 -8.19 -23.91 -1.17
C GLN A 470 -9.32 -24.95 -1.14
N SER A 471 -10.08 -25.01 -0.03
CA SER A 471 -11.29 -25.85 0.06
C SER A 471 -12.21 -25.61 -1.13
N GLY A 472 -12.61 -26.69 -1.81
CA GLY A 472 -13.44 -26.63 -3.02
C GLY A 472 -12.70 -26.31 -4.34
N LYS A 473 -11.46 -25.81 -4.31
CA LYS A 473 -10.67 -25.49 -5.53
C LYS A 473 -9.47 -26.41 -5.76
N GLY A 474 -9.12 -27.25 -4.80
CA GLY A 474 -8.05 -28.24 -4.92
C GLY A 474 -6.65 -27.67 -4.68
N LEU A 475 -5.62 -28.50 -4.89
CA LEU A 475 -4.22 -28.11 -4.72
C LEU A 475 -3.65 -27.60 -6.06
N VAL A 476 -3.16 -26.37 -6.04
CA VAL A 476 -2.47 -25.75 -7.18
C VAL A 476 -1.02 -25.48 -6.80
N ARG A 477 -0.10 -25.96 -7.63
CA ARG A 477 1.33 -25.77 -7.46
C ARG A 477 1.85 -24.80 -8.51
N PHE A 478 2.48 -23.72 -8.10
CA PHE A 478 3.12 -22.75 -8.96
C PHE A 478 4.64 -22.93 -8.88
N SER A 479 5.30 -22.94 -10.03
CA SER A 479 6.76 -22.87 -10.12
C SER A 479 7.19 -21.75 -11.05
N ARG A 480 8.27 -21.03 -10.72
CA ARG A 480 8.74 -19.91 -11.54
C ARG A 480 9.58 -20.42 -12.72
N PRO A 481 9.31 -20.02 -13.98
CA PRO A 481 10.13 -20.43 -15.12
C PRO A 481 11.59 -19.96 -14.96
N GLY A 482 12.56 -20.86 -15.16
CA GLY A 482 13.99 -20.52 -15.16
C GLY A 482 14.65 -20.41 -13.78
N ALA A 483 13.95 -20.65 -12.68
CA ALA A 483 14.54 -20.64 -11.35
C ALA A 483 15.57 -21.77 -11.17
N LYS A 484 16.85 -21.44 -11.03
CA LYS A 484 17.92 -22.40 -10.64
C LYS A 484 17.65 -22.87 -9.21
N LYS A 485 17.91 -24.16 -8.92
CA LYS A 485 17.79 -24.73 -7.57
C LYS A 485 18.52 -23.84 -6.55
N LEU A 486 17.75 -23.10 -5.75
CA LEU A 486 18.27 -22.34 -4.63
C LEU A 486 18.73 -23.37 -3.59
N SER A 487 19.93 -23.17 -3.05
CA SER A 487 20.41 -23.91 -1.89
C SER A 487 19.41 -23.72 -0.74
N ALA A 488 19.17 -24.79 0.03
CA ALA A 488 18.34 -24.72 1.22
C ALA A 488 18.85 -23.60 2.13
N GLY A 489 18.02 -22.58 2.39
CA GLY A 489 18.35 -21.43 3.24
C GLY A 489 18.40 -20.06 2.56
N VAL A 490 18.30 -19.95 1.24
CA VAL A 490 18.10 -18.64 0.58
C VAL A 490 16.61 -18.28 0.69
N GLY A 491 16.35 -17.10 1.26
CA GLY A 491 15.05 -16.69 1.84
C GLY A 491 13.80 -16.91 0.98
N ALA A 492 12.66 -16.88 1.67
CA ALA A 492 11.32 -16.94 1.08
C ALA A 492 11.21 -16.02 -0.14
N SER A 493 10.71 -16.55 -1.27
CA SER A 493 10.55 -15.75 -2.49
C SER A 493 9.71 -14.50 -2.21
N LEU A 494 9.92 -13.40 -2.93
CA LEU A 494 9.11 -12.17 -2.80
C LEU A 494 7.60 -12.48 -2.75
N TRP A 495 7.14 -13.43 -3.55
CA TRP A 495 5.75 -13.89 -3.56
C TRP A 495 5.33 -14.61 -2.28
N THR A 496 6.21 -15.43 -1.71
CA THR A 496 6.00 -16.04 -0.40
C THR A 496 5.86 -14.95 0.66
N GLN A 497 6.75 -13.96 0.68
CA GLN A 497 6.68 -12.85 1.64
C GLN A 497 5.40 -12.02 1.44
N LEU A 498 5.02 -11.74 0.20
CA LEU A 498 3.78 -11.01 -0.11
C LEU A 498 2.53 -11.77 0.35
N LEU A 499 2.51 -13.11 0.19
CA LEU A 499 1.41 -13.97 0.62
C LEU A 499 1.41 -14.17 2.15
N GLU A 500 2.57 -14.32 2.79
CA GLU A 500 2.72 -14.45 4.25
C GLU A 500 2.37 -13.17 4.99
N VAL A 501 2.87 -12.01 4.54
CA VAL A 501 2.54 -10.69 5.14
C VAL A 501 1.04 -10.40 4.99
N ARG A 502 0.42 -10.86 3.89
CA ARG A 502 -1.03 -10.77 3.71
C ARG A 502 -1.81 -11.72 4.58
N ALA A 503 -1.38 -12.98 4.67
CA ALA A 503 -1.98 -13.96 5.58
C ALA A 503 -1.83 -13.53 7.05
N ALA A 504 -0.77 -12.78 7.37
CA ALA A 504 -0.55 -12.18 8.69
C ALA A 504 -1.36 -10.90 8.93
N ASN A 505 -1.98 -10.30 7.90
CA ASN A 505 -3.01 -9.28 8.11
C ASN A 505 -4.30 -9.99 8.52
N LEU A 506 -4.80 -9.64 9.70
CA LEU A 506 -5.89 -10.36 10.37
C LEU A 506 -7.14 -10.51 9.48
N PRO A 507 -7.77 -11.69 9.47
CA PRO A 507 -8.82 -12.03 8.51
C PRO A 507 -10.20 -11.47 8.85
N ASP A 508 -11.08 -11.59 7.85
CA ASP A 508 -12.53 -11.50 8.01
C ASP A 508 -13.03 -12.69 8.85
N GLY A 509 -13.39 -12.48 10.12
CA GLY A 509 -13.76 -13.59 11.00
C GLY A 509 -13.97 -13.24 12.46
N TRP A 510 -14.45 -14.24 13.21
CA TRP A 510 -14.61 -14.16 14.66
C TRP A 510 -13.26 -14.36 15.35
N ASN A 511 -12.91 -13.47 16.27
CA ASN A 511 -11.77 -13.65 17.15
C ASN A 511 -12.16 -14.39 18.45
N SER A 512 -11.15 -14.79 19.22
CA SER A 512 -11.29 -15.43 20.53
C SER A 512 -12.03 -14.60 21.59
N GLY A 513 -12.26 -13.31 21.33
CA GLY A 513 -13.00 -12.38 22.18
C GLY A 513 -14.46 -12.16 21.76
N GLY A 514 -14.98 -12.88 20.77
CA GLY A 514 -16.37 -12.72 20.33
C GLY A 514 -16.62 -11.46 19.48
N HIS A 515 -15.60 -10.99 18.76
CA HIS A 515 -15.75 -9.92 17.77
C HIS A 515 -15.57 -10.50 16.37
N ARG A 516 -16.50 -10.16 15.46
CA ARG A 516 -16.38 -10.49 14.05
C ARG A 516 -15.85 -9.30 13.27
N PHE A 517 -14.54 -9.21 13.10
CA PHE A 517 -13.94 -8.14 12.32
C PHE A 517 -13.98 -8.49 10.83
N ARG A 518 -14.28 -7.50 10.00
CA ARG A 518 -14.22 -7.54 8.55
C ARG A 518 -13.38 -6.37 8.08
N ARG A 519 -12.45 -6.59 7.16
CA ARG A 519 -11.70 -5.51 6.52
C ARG A 519 -12.63 -4.77 5.57
N VAL A 520 -12.72 -3.45 5.69
CA VAL A 520 -13.69 -2.64 4.93
C VAL A 520 -13.05 -1.39 4.34
N THR A 521 -13.64 -0.92 3.25
CA THR A 521 -13.36 0.39 2.70
C THR A 521 -14.31 1.40 3.37
N PHE A 522 -13.74 2.39 4.03
CA PHE A 522 -14.45 3.50 4.65
C PHE A 522 -14.53 4.70 3.69
N GLU A 523 -15.55 5.53 3.89
CA GLU A 523 -15.68 6.80 3.18
C GLU A 523 -14.58 7.79 3.61
N GLU A 524 -14.24 8.71 2.72
CA GLU A 524 -13.21 9.72 2.96
C GLU A 524 -13.54 10.56 4.20
N GLY A 525 -12.56 10.71 5.11
CA GLY A 525 -12.75 11.44 6.37
C GLY A 525 -13.26 10.58 7.53
N SER A 526 -13.50 9.28 7.33
CA SER A 526 -13.82 8.36 8.43
C SER A 526 -12.66 8.23 9.43
N GLU A 527 -12.99 8.14 10.72
CA GLU A 527 -12.02 8.10 11.82
C GLU A 527 -12.00 6.76 12.55
N CYS A 528 -10.83 6.38 13.05
CA CYS A 528 -10.68 5.21 13.92
C CYS A 528 -11.34 5.47 15.28
N SER A 529 -12.16 4.53 15.74
CA SER A 529 -12.88 4.60 17.02
C SER A 529 -11.96 4.67 18.24
N ARG A 530 -10.69 4.27 18.11
CA ARG A 530 -9.73 4.21 19.22
C ARG A 530 -8.70 5.34 19.23
N CYS A 531 -8.04 5.60 18.10
CA CYS A 531 -7.01 6.65 18.03
C CYS A 531 -7.54 7.99 17.52
N ARG A 532 -8.79 8.06 17.02
CA ARG A 532 -9.42 9.26 16.43
C ARG A 532 -8.71 9.85 15.21
N GLU A 533 -7.72 9.13 14.69
CA GLU A 533 -7.07 9.50 13.43
C GLU A 533 -7.91 9.06 12.24
N THR A 534 -7.89 9.86 11.17
CA THR A 534 -8.54 9.52 9.90
C THR A 534 -7.87 8.31 9.27
N PHE A 535 -8.68 7.39 8.72
CA PHE A 535 -8.16 6.21 8.04
C PHE A 535 -7.26 6.58 6.84
N ALA A 536 -6.05 6.02 6.81
CA ALA A 536 -5.11 6.24 5.72
C ALA A 536 -5.36 5.27 4.56
N GLY A 537 -5.49 5.80 3.34
CA GLY A 537 -5.64 5.04 2.10
C GLY A 537 -7.03 5.09 1.46
N LEU A 538 -7.15 4.53 0.26
CA LEU A 538 -8.40 4.58 -0.53
C LEU A 538 -9.27 3.33 -0.41
N TYR A 539 -8.65 2.15 -0.21
CA TYR A 539 -9.37 0.88 -0.14
C TYR A 539 -8.88 0.07 1.06
N PHE A 540 -9.82 -0.58 1.74
CA PHE A 540 -9.53 -1.49 2.84
C PHE A 540 -8.62 -0.88 3.93
N GLN A 541 -8.91 0.36 4.32
CA GLN A 541 -8.08 1.16 5.22
C GLN A 541 -8.10 0.64 6.66
N GLY A 542 -9.15 -0.08 7.05
CA GLY A 542 -9.28 -0.63 8.40
C GLY A 542 -10.30 -1.75 8.48
N TYR A 543 -10.77 -1.99 9.70
CA TYR A 543 -11.61 -3.12 10.06
C TYR A 543 -12.86 -2.63 10.78
N HIS A 544 -14.00 -3.20 10.42
CA HIS A 544 -15.28 -2.99 11.09
C HIS A 544 -15.71 -4.28 11.77
N CYS A 545 -16.21 -4.19 13.00
CA CYS A 545 -16.76 -5.34 13.71
C CYS A 545 -18.27 -5.44 13.53
N ASP A 546 -18.76 -6.52 12.94
CA ASP A 546 -20.21 -6.75 12.78
C ASP A 546 -20.94 -6.91 14.13
N HIS A 547 -20.21 -7.29 15.19
CA HIS A 547 -20.80 -7.54 16.52
C HIS A 547 -20.83 -6.29 17.42
N CYS A 548 -19.77 -5.47 17.43
CA CYS A 548 -19.69 -4.29 18.30
C CYS A 548 -19.69 -2.95 17.54
N ASN A 549 -19.79 -2.97 16.20
CA ASN A 549 -19.75 -1.81 15.31
C ASN A 549 -18.51 -0.91 15.42
N GLN A 550 -17.45 -1.34 16.10
CA GLN A 550 -16.21 -0.58 16.17
C GLN A 550 -15.49 -0.58 14.82
N GLN A 551 -14.95 0.59 14.47
CA GLN A 551 -14.12 0.80 13.30
C GLN A 551 -12.69 1.06 13.76
N LEU A 552 -11.77 0.15 13.45
CA LEU A 552 -10.40 0.20 13.93
C LEU A 552 -9.42 0.19 12.77
N ASP A 553 -8.37 1.00 12.86
CA ASP A 553 -7.24 0.88 11.95
C ASP A 553 -6.44 -0.40 12.25
N ARG A 554 -5.44 -0.71 11.42
CA ARG A 554 -4.63 -1.93 11.57
C ARG A 554 -3.86 -1.99 12.90
N THR A 555 -3.28 -0.87 13.35
CA THR A 555 -2.46 -0.83 14.56
C THR A 555 -3.34 -0.90 15.81
N CYS A 556 -4.46 -0.20 15.82
CA CYS A 556 -5.50 -0.24 16.83
C CYS A 556 -6.18 -1.59 16.92
N LEU A 557 -6.46 -2.27 15.79
CA LEU A 557 -6.95 -3.65 15.81
C LEU A 557 -5.89 -4.59 16.41
N THR A 558 -4.64 -4.48 15.97
CA THR A 558 -3.56 -5.31 16.52
C THR A 558 -3.41 -5.11 18.02
N ALA A 559 -3.48 -3.88 18.50
CA ALA A 559 -3.50 -3.56 19.92
C ALA A 559 -4.76 -4.11 20.61
N PHE A 560 -5.93 -3.98 19.99
CA PHE A 560 -7.21 -4.50 20.49
C PHE A 560 -7.16 -6.02 20.70
N LEU A 561 -6.59 -6.76 19.74
CA LEU A 561 -6.46 -8.21 19.84
C LEU A 561 -5.37 -8.66 20.82
N ARG A 562 -4.33 -7.84 21.05
CA ARG A 562 -3.27 -8.13 22.04
C ARG A 562 -3.75 -7.97 23.49
N HIS A 563 -4.75 -7.13 23.74
CA HIS A 563 -5.36 -7.04 25.05
C HIS A 563 -6.35 -8.21 25.23
N ARG A 564 -5.92 -9.24 25.99
CA ARG A 564 -6.82 -10.24 26.55
C ARG A 564 -8.04 -9.54 27.17
N PRO A 565 -9.28 -10.06 27.01
CA PRO A 565 -10.32 -9.70 27.95
C PRO A 565 -9.81 -10.07 29.35
N VAL A 566 -9.86 -9.09 30.25
CA VAL A 566 -9.57 -9.27 31.67
C VAL A 566 -10.51 -10.35 32.18
N SER A 567 -10.02 -11.58 32.27
CA SER A 567 -10.56 -12.56 33.19
C SER A 567 -10.29 -12.01 34.58
N TYR A 568 -11.36 -11.78 35.36
CA TYR A 568 -11.22 -11.49 36.78
C TYR A 568 -10.30 -12.51 37.45
N PRO A 569 -9.41 -12.07 38.37
CA PRO A 569 -8.43 -12.94 39.00
C PRO A 569 -9.11 -13.76 40.09
N LEU A 570 -8.78 -15.03 40.26
CA LEU A 570 -8.78 -15.74 41.55
C LEU A 570 -7.81 -16.93 41.39
N GLY A 571 -6.94 -17.13 42.39
CA GLY A 571 -5.63 -17.77 42.19
C GLY A 571 -5.59 -19.30 42.33
N GLY A 572 -4.40 -19.86 42.12
CA GLY A 572 -4.09 -21.28 42.41
C GLY A 572 -3.20 -21.94 41.35
N PRO A 573 -2.14 -22.70 41.72
CA PRO A 573 -1.12 -23.19 40.80
C PRO A 573 -1.59 -24.36 39.94
N ALA A 574 -0.81 -24.62 38.89
CA ALA A 574 -1.03 -25.60 37.83
C ALA A 574 -1.49 -26.98 38.31
N ASP A 575 -2.76 -27.32 38.04
CA ASP A 575 -3.26 -28.69 38.14
C ASP A 575 -3.88 -29.15 36.81
N SER A 576 -3.72 -30.46 36.56
CA SER A 576 -3.86 -31.15 35.28
C SER A 576 -5.11 -30.83 34.45
N VAL A 577 -4.97 -30.95 33.12
CA VAL A 577 -6.01 -30.80 32.08
C VAL A 577 -7.30 -31.61 32.37
N ALA A 578 -7.23 -32.64 33.22
CA ALA A 578 -8.40 -33.43 33.64
C ALA A 578 -9.37 -32.64 34.55
N SER A 579 -8.88 -31.73 35.41
CA SER A 579 -9.70 -30.93 36.35
C SER A 579 -10.53 -29.86 35.63
N ARG A 580 -10.00 -29.29 34.53
CA ARG A 580 -10.69 -28.26 33.73
C ARG A 580 -11.95 -28.77 33.02
N CYS A 581 -12.07 -30.09 32.78
CA CYS A 581 -13.25 -30.67 32.15
C CYS A 581 -14.45 -30.81 33.12
N GLN A 582 -14.20 -30.99 34.43
CA GLN A 582 -15.27 -31.06 35.44
C GLN A 582 -16.00 -29.72 35.61
N GLN A 583 -15.28 -28.60 35.44
CA GLN A 583 -15.88 -27.25 35.48
C GLN A 583 -16.84 -26.95 34.30
N LEU A 584 -16.84 -27.76 33.24
CA LEU A 584 -17.73 -27.60 32.08
C LEU A 584 -19.05 -28.38 32.25
N VAL A 585 -19.11 -29.33 33.18
CA VAL A 585 -20.21 -30.28 33.35
C VAL A 585 -21.03 -29.91 34.58
N HIS A 586 -22.34 -29.88 34.42
CA HIS A 586 -23.28 -29.77 35.53
C HIS A 586 -23.59 -31.17 36.07
N ASP A 587 -23.05 -31.52 37.24
CA ASP A 587 -23.12 -32.87 37.81
C ASP A 587 -24.53 -33.27 38.33
N HIS A 588 -25.39 -32.28 38.60
CA HIS A 588 -26.72 -32.49 39.20
C HIS A 588 -27.87 -31.74 38.49
N LEU A 589 -27.62 -31.22 37.29
CA LEU A 589 -28.64 -30.49 36.54
C LEU A 589 -29.55 -31.46 35.76
N ASP A 590 -30.81 -31.54 36.16
CA ASP A 590 -31.81 -32.34 35.48
C ASP A 590 -32.24 -31.69 34.15
N ARG A 591 -32.93 -32.48 33.31
CA ARG A 591 -33.36 -32.03 31.98
C ARG A 591 -34.24 -30.77 32.06
N TRP A 592 -35.16 -30.73 33.03
CA TRP A 592 -36.12 -29.63 33.14
C TRP A 592 -35.45 -28.33 33.59
N SER A 593 -34.51 -28.38 34.53
CA SER A 593 -33.73 -27.20 34.94
C SER A 593 -32.83 -26.70 33.81
N ALA A 594 -32.21 -27.61 33.06
CA ALA A 594 -31.43 -27.24 31.88
C ALA A 594 -32.28 -26.52 30.81
N GLU A 595 -33.49 -27.00 30.53
CA GLU A 595 -34.43 -26.32 29.65
C GLU A 595 -34.83 -24.93 30.20
N ARG A 596 -35.04 -24.80 31.52
CA ARG A 596 -35.41 -23.54 32.16
C ARG A 596 -34.30 -22.48 32.03
N LEU A 597 -33.05 -22.87 32.23
CA LEU A 597 -31.88 -21.99 32.06
C LEU A 597 -31.75 -21.56 30.60
N LEU A 598 -31.78 -22.51 29.68
CA LEU A 598 -31.61 -22.25 28.26
C LEU A 598 -32.76 -21.44 27.64
N ARG A 599 -33.98 -21.57 28.17
CA ARG A 599 -35.15 -20.77 27.71
C ARG A 599 -34.92 -19.26 27.82
N ARG A 600 -34.15 -18.82 28.81
CA ARG A 600 -33.83 -17.40 29.03
C ARG A 600 -32.60 -16.92 28.24
N SER A 601 -31.93 -17.83 27.54
CA SER A 601 -30.72 -17.56 26.76
C SER A 601 -31.00 -17.49 25.26
N GLN A 602 -30.04 -16.93 24.52
CA GLN A 602 -30.10 -16.82 23.07
C GLN A 602 -30.03 -18.21 22.37
N PRO A 603 -30.64 -18.39 21.18
CA PRO A 603 -30.44 -19.58 20.37
C PRO A 603 -28.95 -19.85 20.11
N GLY A 604 -28.50 -21.10 20.32
CA GLY A 604 -27.07 -21.45 20.28
C GLY A 604 -26.36 -21.41 21.64
N ALA A 605 -27.02 -20.91 22.71
CA ALA A 605 -26.56 -21.13 24.07
C ALA A 605 -26.64 -22.62 24.43
N PHE A 606 -25.67 -23.11 25.20
CA PHE A 606 -25.54 -24.53 25.52
C PHE A 606 -24.93 -24.76 26.90
N LEU A 607 -25.17 -25.95 27.43
CA LEU A 607 -24.54 -26.48 28.64
C LEU A 607 -24.33 -27.99 28.51
N ILE A 608 -23.38 -28.52 29.26
CA ILE A 608 -23.16 -29.96 29.35
C ILE A 608 -23.61 -30.40 30.74
N ARG A 609 -24.48 -31.41 30.80
CA ARG A 609 -24.99 -31.96 32.06
C ARG A 609 -24.72 -33.45 32.16
N GLN A 610 -24.52 -33.94 33.37
CA GLN A 610 -24.45 -35.38 33.64
C GLN A 610 -25.88 -35.93 33.85
N SER A 611 -26.18 -37.05 33.21
CA SER A 611 -27.48 -37.72 33.27
C SER A 611 -27.25 -39.21 33.53
N GLY A 612 -27.09 -39.59 34.80
CA GLY A 612 -26.61 -40.92 35.20
C GLY A 612 -25.14 -41.11 34.78
N GLU A 613 -24.85 -42.20 34.07
CA GLU A 613 -23.50 -42.47 33.54
C GLU A 613 -23.19 -41.77 32.20
N LYS A 614 -24.14 -41.01 31.64
CA LYS A 614 -24.01 -40.38 30.32
C LYS A 614 -23.85 -38.87 30.42
N LEU A 615 -23.02 -38.29 29.54
CA LEU A 615 -22.94 -36.84 29.34
C LEU A 615 -23.93 -36.39 28.27
N VAL A 616 -24.62 -35.27 28.51
CA VAL A 616 -25.63 -34.72 27.60
C VAL A 616 -25.35 -33.26 27.32
N LEU A 617 -25.17 -32.92 26.05
CA LEU A 617 -25.11 -31.56 25.53
C LEU A 617 -26.53 -31.03 25.34
N SER A 618 -26.90 -30.00 26.10
CA SER A 618 -28.22 -29.34 26.02
C SER A 618 -28.05 -27.97 25.35
N ILE A 619 -28.79 -27.70 24.28
CA ILE A 619 -28.62 -26.50 23.44
C ILE A 619 -29.97 -25.84 23.18
N ARG A 620 -30.01 -24.50 23.19
CA ARG A 620 -31.23 -23.73 22.87
C ARG A 620 -31.46 -23.66 21.35
N TRP A 621 -32.63 -24.11 20.86
CA TRP A 621 -32.96 -24.11 19.42
C TRP A 621 -34.20 -23.27 19.06
N GLN A 622 -34.05 -22.36 18.10
CA GLN A 622 -34.99 -21.42 17.43
C GLN A 622 -36.43 -21.18 18.00
N ARG A 623 -37.24 -22.18 18.38
CA ARG A 623 -38.64 -22.02 18.85
C ARG A 623 -38.89 -22.58 20.26
N ALA A 624 -38.40 -21.88 21.28
CA ALA A 624 -38.58 -22.14 22.72
C ALA A 624 -38.14 -23.50 23.31
N GLU A 625 -37.79 -24.50 22.50
CA GLU A 625 -37.37 -25.82 22.98
C GLU A 625 -35.85 -25.92 23.10
N ALA A 626 -35.36 -26.63 24.13
CA ALA A 626 -33.97 -27.03 24.22
C ALA A 626 -33.82 -28.43 23.59
N TYR A 627 -32.75 -28.61 22.83
CA TYR A 627 -32.40 -29.88 22.21
C TYR A 627 -31.31 -30.57 23.03
N HIS A 628 -31.45 -31.88 23.24
CA HIS A 628 -30.55 -32.65 24.10
C HIS A 628 -29.88 -33.76 23.29
N VAL A 629 -28.55 -33.73 23.23
CA VAL A 629 -27.73 -34.69 22.49
C VAL A 629 -26.82 -35.43 23.46
N ILE A 630 -26.83 -36.77 23.39
CA ILE A 630 -25.94 -37.59 24.21
C ILE A 630 -24.53 -37.54 23.62
N ILE A 631 -23.55 -37.16 24.44
CA ILE A 631 -22.14 -37.22 24.08
C ILE A 631 -21.67 -38.67 24.26
N GLN A 632 -21.34 -39.33 23.17
CA GLN A 632 -20.78 -40.67 23.18
C GLN A 632 -19.31 -40.64 23.57
N GLN A 633 -18.93 -41.61 24.40
CA GLN A 633 -17.57 -41.79 24.87
C GLN A 633 -17.04 -43.13 24.36
N ARG A 634 -15.80 -43.15 23.87
CA ARG A 634 -15.07 -44.39 23.56
C ARG A 634 -13.64 -44.31 24.08
N VAL A 635 -13.06 -45.46 24.41
CA VAL A 635 -11.65 -45.56 24.77
C VAL A 635 -10.89 -46.09 23.55
N SER A 636 -9.92 -45.32 23.06
CA SER A 636 -9.14 -45.72 21.88
C SER A 636 -8.10 -46.78 22.26
N GLY A 637 -8.18 -47.98 21.66
CA GLY A 637 -7.30 -49.11 21.91
C GLY A 637 -5.89 -48.89 21.37
N SER A 638 -5.01 -48.34 22.23
CA SER A 638 -3.54 -48.44 22.25
C SER A 638 -2.91 -47.40 23.19
N THR A 639 -3.66 -46.33 23.55
CA THR A 639 -3.16 -45.22 24.39
C THR A 639 -4.02 -44.92 25.63
N GLY A 640 -5.13 -45.64 25.85
CA GLY A 640 -6.03 -45.43 27.00
C GLY A 640 -6.76 -44.07 26.98
N SER A 641 -6.65 -43.30 25.90
CA SER A 641 -7.25 -41.96 25.79
C SER A 641 -8.76 -42.04 25.53
N GLN A 642 -9.53 -41.30 26.34
CA GLN A 642 -10.97 -41.15 26.14
C GLN A 642 -11.25 -40.18 24.99
N GLN A 643 -12.19 -40.55 24.12
CA GLN A 643 -12.66 -39.74 23.01
C GLN A 643 -14.16 -39.49 23.12
N TYR A 644 -14.57 -38.29 22.69
CA TYR A 644 -15.92 -37.77 22.81
C TYR A 644 -16.47 -37.42 21.42
N SER A 645 -17.74 -37.75 21.16
CA SER A 645 -18.43 -37.37 19.93
C SER A 645 -19.92 -37.11 20.18
N VAL A 646 -20.49 -36.11 19.53
CA VAL A 646 -21.94 -35.87 19.47
C VAL A 646 -22.56 -36.40 18.18
N ASP A 647 -21.74 -36.77 17.20
CA ASP A 647 -22.17 -37.38 15.94
C ASP A 647 -21.17 -38.46 15.50
N PRO A 648 -21.25 -39.66 16.09
CA PRO A 648 -20.35 -40.76 15.77
C PRO A 648 -20.53 -41.27 14.34
N LYS A 649 -21.69 -41.03 13.69
CA LYS A 649 -22.03 -41.53 12.35
C LYS A 649 -21.17 -40.85 11.29
N ASN A 650 -20.82 -39.58 11.51
CA ASN A 650 -19.92 -38.80 10.66
C ASN A 650 -18.43 -38.99 10.98
N GLY A 651 -18.09 -39.89 11.92
CA GLY A 651 -16.70 -40.27 12.21
C GLY A 651 -15.86 -39.22 12.95
N ILE A 652 -16.48 -38.14 13.44
CA ILE A 652 -15.78 -37.05 14.14
C ILE A 652 -15.65 -37.42 15.63
N TRP A 653 -14.43 -37.62 16.10
CA TRP A 653 -14.13 -37.93 17.51
C TRP A 653 -13.08 -36.98 18.05
N HIS A 654 -13.34 -36.40 19.23
CA HIS A 654 -12.48 -35.42 19.87
C HIS A 654 -11.79 -36.00 21.09
N GLN A 655 -10.54 -35.61 21.33
CA GLN A 655 -9.73 -36.09 22.45
C GLN A 655 -10.12 -35.48 23.82
N SER A 656 -10.98 -34.47 23.83
CA SER A 656 -11.52 -33.84 25.05
C SER A 656 -12.86 -33.16 24.78
N LEU A 657 -13.64 -32.90 25.84
CA LEU A 657 -14.88 -32.13 25.77
C LEU A 657 -14.62 -30.68 25.30
N GLU A 658 -13.52 -30.06 25.73
CA GLU A 658 -13.12 -28.71 25.32
C GLU A 658 -12.93 -28.62 23.80
N ARG A 659 -12.30 -29.64 23.19
CA ARG A 659 -12.12 -29.71 21.73
C ARG A 659 -13.43 -29.96 20.99
N LEU A 660 -14.31 -30.79 21.55
CA LEU A 660 -15.66 -31.02 20.99
C LEU A 660 -16.45 -29.72 20.96
N VAL A 661 -16.48 -29.01 22.09
CA VAL A 661 -17.16 -27.72 22.20
C VAL A 661 -16.58 -26.73 21.20
N THR A 662 -15.26 -26.54 21.22
CA THR A 662 -14.57 -25.58 20.33
C THR A 662 -14.82 -25.88 18.86
N HIS A 663 -14.80 -27.15 18.46
CA HIS A 663 -15.09 -27.57 17.09
C HIS A 663 -16.52 -27.21 16.65
N HIS A 664 -17.50 -27.33 17.54
CA HIS A 664 -18.90 -27.00 17.25
C HIS A 664 -19.27 -25.52 17.52
N ARG A 665 -18.33 -24.71 18.03
CA ARG A 665 -18.44 -23.24 17.98
C ARG A 665 -18.15 -22.71 16.57
N THR A 666 -17.25 -23.36 15.85
CA THR A 666 -16.80 -22.95 14.52
C THR A 666 -17.49 -23.71 13.38
N ASN A 667 -17.95 -24.94 13.63
CA ASN A 667 -18.70 -25.75 12.66
C ASN A 667 -20.14 -25.97 13.11
N THR A 668 -21.07 -25.88 12.15
CA THR A 668 -22.49 -26.11 12.43
C THR A 668 -22.75 -27.56 12.83
N LEU A 669 -23.38 -27.75 13.99
CA LEU A 669 -23.95 -29.02 14.40
C LEU A 669 -25.07 -29.41 13.42
N THR A 670 -24.94 -30.61 12.87
CA THR A 670 -25.94 -31.25 12.00
C THR A 670 -26.21 -32.64 12.56
N ILE A 671 -27.31 -32.79 13.30
CA ILE A 671 -27.68 -34.03 14.00
C ILE A 671 -29.17 -34.28 13.78
N GLU A 672 -29.50 -35.31 13.00
CA GLU A 672 -30.84 -35.82 12.69
C GLU A 672 -31.89 -34.73 12.35
N ASN A 673 -32.47 -34.07 13.35
CA ASN A 673 -33.52 -33.05 13.20
C ASN A 673 -33.05 -31.61 13.50
N VAL A 674 -31.77 -31.41 13.80
CA VAL A 674 -31.14 -30.13 14.10
C VAL A 674 -30.02 -29.88 13.11
N THR A 675 -30.17 -28.87 12.25
CA THR A 675 -29.18 -28.50 11.26
C THR A 675 -28.84 -27.02 11.36
N GLY A 676 -27.56 -26.67 11.40
CA GLY A 676 -27.13 -25.27 11.30
C GLY A 676 -27.01 -24.53 12.63
N ILE A 677 -26.76 -25.22 13.75
CA ILE A 677 -26.48 -24.54 15.04
C ILE A 677 -24.97 -24.45 15.27
N CYS A 678 -24.47 -23.25 15.60
CA CYS A 678 -23.17 -23.09 16.26
C CYS A 678 -23.35 -22.97 17.77
N LEU A 679 -22.41 -23.52 18.54
CA LEU A 679 -22.33 -23.34 19.98
C LEU A 679 -21.82 -21.92 20.29
N LEU A 680 -22.70 -21.02 20.73
CA LEU A 680 -22.39 -19.60 20.91
C LEU A 680 -21.97 -19.31 22.36
N GLU A 681 -22.84 -19.62 23.31
CA GLU A 681 -22.69 -19.24 24.72
C GLU A 681 -22.69 -20.47 25.63
N LEU A 682 -21.65 -20.64 26.45
CA LEU A 682 -21.57 -21.72 27.43
C LEU A 682 -22.09 -21.23 28.78
N LEU A 683 -23.13 -21.88 29.32
CA LEU A 683 -23.62 -21.62 30.66
C LEU A 683 -22.86 -22.50 31.68
N LEU A 684 -21.93 -21.89 32.42
CA LEU A 684 -21.09 -22.58 33.40
C LEU A 684 -21.88 -22.98 34.68
N PRO A 685 -21.45 -24.04 35.38
CA PRO A 685 -22.02 -24.47 36.67
C PRO A 685 -22.13 -23.36 37.72
N SER A 686 -21.16 -22.45 37.77
CA SER A 686 -21.14 -21.30 38.69
C SER A 686 -22.30 -20.30 38.49
N ILE A 687 -22.97 -20.33 37.34
CA ILE A 687 -24.16 -19.51 37.08
C ILE A 687 -25.39 -20.15 37.74
N TYR A 688 -25.46 -21.49 37.81
CA TYR A 688 -26.60 -22.21 38.37
C TYR A 688 -26.75 -22.04 39.89
N GLU A 689 -25.64 -21.93 40.62
CA GLU A 689 -25.66 -21.69 42.07
C GLU A 689 -26.27 -20.33 42.45
N ASN A 690 -26.38 -19.38 41.51
CA ASN A 690 -27.04 -18.08 41.73
C ASN A 690 -28.54 -18.08 41.35
N PHE A 691 -29.07 -19.17 40.82
CA PHE A 691 -30.46 -19.28 40.33
C PHE A 691 -31.34 -20.26 41.12
N ASN A 692 -30.80 -20.86 42.20
CA ASN A 692 -31.55 -21.71 43.14
C ASN A 692 -31.72 -21.04 44.49
#